data_AF-A0A0S8H4V7-F1
#
_entry.id   AF-A0A0S8H4V7-F1
#
_cell.length_a   1.000
_cell.length_b   1.000
_cell.length_c   1.000
_cell.angle_alpha   90.00
_cell.angle_beta   90.00
_cell.angle_gamma   90.00
#
_symmetry.space_group_name_H-M   'P 1'
#
loop_
_entity.id
_entity.type
_entity.pdbx_description
1 polymer ?
#
loop_
_entity_poly.entity_id
_entity_poly.type
_entity_poly.pdbx_seq_one_letter_code
_entity_poly.pdbx_strand_id
1 'polypeptide(L)'
;MEPIMPANWIWTAAIAFTVLAWSAALAAGGMNVWVAPDTCKVNPRSGNVLEEHYFHVDPTAPPPSYLRGRVGKLESLPYYASDSYEGPTSGRLRAKSPVWDAAGRTITLRGARNEFVAFQIIIENTGAEPLAGVRPQIAGLTGPEDFDVGSNVRMFRQHYMQLAREMKDSWNMTGEVGPKFWYPEVLVPFSIAGQVPFSIPDPKLSIAGQKNQAVWVDIYVPHQQKPGRYAGTVRVAAQGAAAVVLKLSLEVLPLTLPDKLTFAIDMMSSARPIAGYWKLGLRSKDHMKTYLQLEEKFFQLFHEHRCTLNMFPGSPTRRNSTPQQVVLPGFAPPIAGKGPDIRVADWSEYDAHFGRYFTGQAFKDLPRAGVPVRHQFLPFSLGWPSTFSQYYDDRKTYETEFKKILKDFAAHFEAKGWTQTEFQFFLNGKKKFGEPWDTDEPTSDADYAALRYWGELTRQALGPRESRKVKFVYRVDIGTPQRMPGKIDQVVDVRNINYEAYPQFGFFWSDYRRQQQAAGETWWVYAADRGNQRWARIDWSMASAFLWAWAMWDLDTPVNCKWASLLWNPADPIRSPGVQWNYCAYAYPGRPFGFDGPLPGLKLKATRRGLEDMEYLALLAAKDGSRRRADAILLKYYTTWDRRARKPRPCGSVRVGPEDPYRLRADVLAALAVPQAE
;
A
#
# COMPACT_ATOMS: atom_id res chain seq x y z
N MET A 1 34.25 -59.00 28.29
CA MET A 1 33.90 -58.18 27.12
C MET A 1 32.40 -58.04 27.10
N GLU A 2 31.88 -56.95 27.65
CA GLU A 2 30.50 -56.50 27.46
C GLU A 2 30.53 -55.29 26.53
N PRO A 3 29.63 -55.16 25.54
CA PRO A 3 29.65 -54.02 24.64
C PRO A 3 28.91 -52.84 25.26
N ILE A 4 29.60 -51.71 25.30
CA ILE A 4 29.15 -50.38 25.70
C ILE A 4 28.14 -49.86 24.66
N MET A 5 26.94 -49.46 25.09
CA MET A 5 25.97 -48.75 24.24
C MET A 5 26.29 -47.24 24.15
N PRO A 6 26.11 -46.60 22.98
CA PRO A 6 26.47 -45.19 22.78
C PRO A 6 25.39 -44.20 23.27
N ALA A 7 25.85 -43.09 23.84
CA ALA A 7 25.11 -42.03 24.55
C ALA A 7 24.18 -41.13 23.67
N ASN A 8 23.65 -41.66 22.57
CA ASN A 8 23.02 -40.87 21.52
C ASN A 8 21.48 -40.81 21.65
N TRP A 9 20.91 -41.51 22.64
CA TRP A 9 19.46 -41.68 22.81
C TRP A 9 18.83 -40.77 23.88
N ILE A 10 19.64 -40.04 24.65
CA ILE A 10 19.16 -39.21 25.76
C ILE A 10 18.75 -37.79 25.28
N TRP A 11 19.29 -37.31 24.15
CA TRP A 11 18.97 -35.97 23.63
C TRP A 11 17.67 -35.89 22.81
N THR A 12 17.32 -36.96 22.07
CA THR A 12 16.09 -37.02 21.26
C THR A 12 14.84 -37.20 22.13
N ALA A 13 14.97 -37.90 23.25
CA ALA A 13 13.89 -38.09 24.21
C ALA A 13 13.58 -36.80 25.00
N ALA A 14 14.59 -35.98 25.31
CA ALA A 14 14.39 -34.71 26.03
C ALA A 14 13.62 -33.67 25.19
N ILE A 15 13.87 -33.60 23.87
CA ILE A 15 13.10 -32.73 22.96
C ILE A 15 11.67 -33.26 22.79
N ALA A 16 11.49 -34.58 22.66
CA ALA A 16 10.17 -35.21 22.56
C ALA A 16 9.34 -35.03 23.86
N PHE A 17 9.96 -35.15 25.04
CA PHE A 17 9.30 -34.93 26.32
C PHE A 17 8.94 -33.47 26.57
N THR A 18 9.74 -32.51 26.07
CA THR A 18 9.40 -31.08 26.17
C THR A 18 8.23 -30.72 25.25
N VAL A 19 8.14 -31.34 24.06
CA VAL A 19 7.00 -31.20 23.13
C VAL A 19 5.73 -31.89 23.68
N LEU A 20 5.86 -33.06 24.31
CA LEU A 20 4.75 -33.80 24.92
C LEU A 20 4.23 -33.14 26.21
N ALA A 21 5.11 -32.61 27.07
CA ALA A 21 4.72 -31.86 28.26
C ALA A 21 4.05 -30.52 27.91
N TRP A 22 4.44 -29.88 26.81
CA TRP A 22 3.73 -28.72 26.25
C TRP A 22 2.34 -29.08 25.75
N SER A 23 2.16 -30.26 25.12
CA SER A 23 0.85 -30.70 24.64
C SER A 23 -0.12 -31.10 25.78
N ALA A 24 0.37 -31.60 26.90
CA ALA A 24 -0.47 -32.01 28.03
C ALA A 24 -0.98 -30.81 28.87
N ALA A 25 -0.21 -29.72 28.98
CA ALA A 25 -0.65 -28.50 29.66
C ALA A 25 -1.64 -27.66 28.82
N LEU A 26 -1.72 -27.91 27.51
CA LEU A 26 -2.69 -27.31 26.58
C LEU A 26 -4.07 -27.99 26.61
N ALA A 27 -4.19 -29.16 27.23
CA ALA A 27 -5.43 -29.95 27.21
C ALA A 27 -6.49 -29.50 28.24
N ALA A 28 -6.17 -28.58 29.15
CA ALA A 28 -7.12 -28.08 30.16
C ALA A 28 -7.97 -26.88 29.70
N GLY A 29 -7.73 -26.33 28.51
CA GLY A 29 -8.54 -25.24 27.96
C GLY A 29 -8.57 -25.31 26.45
N GLY A 30 -9.75 -25.43 25.85
CA GLY A 30 -9.97 -25.52 24.39
C GLY A 30 -9.59 -24.28 23.58
N MET A 31 -8.69 -23.43 24.08
CA MET A 31 -8.20 -22.22 23.45
C MET A 31 -6.69 -22.10 23.63
N ASN A 32 -5.99 -21.88 22.52
CA ASN A 32 -4.58 -21.49 22.51
C ASN A 32 -4.43 -20.09 21.87
N VAL A 33 -3.43 -19.32 22.32
CA VAL A 33 -3.14 -17.99 21.79
C VAL A 33 -1.64 -17.83 21.58
N TRP A 34 -1.26 -17.37 20.39
CA TRP A 34 0.12 -17.03 20.02
C TRP A 34 0.14 -15.76 19.16
N VAL A 35 1.33 -15.25 18.86
CA VAL A 35 1.49 -13.97 18.15
C VAL A 35 2.30 -14.12 16.88
N ALA A 36 1.74 -13.66 15.77
CA ALA A 36 2.44 -13.58 14.49
C ALA A 36 2.95 -12.15 14.23
N PRO A 37 4.11 -12.01 13.56
CA PRO A 37 4.57 -10.72 13.03
C PRO A 37 3.53 -10.05 12.11
N ASP A 38 3.55 -8.72 12.04
CA ASP A 38 2.79 -7.91 11.06
C ASP A 38 3.22 -8.16 9.59
N THR A 39 4.34 -8.84 9.38
CA THR A 39 4.88 -9.26 8.08
C THR A 39 4.39 -10.64 7.64
N CYS A 40 3.37 -11.19 8.30
CA CYS A 40 2.89 -12.56 8.06
C CYS A 40 1.41 -12.65 7.68
N LYS A 41 1.00 -13.73 7.00
CA LYS A 41 -0.42 -14.14 6.86
C LYS A 41 -0.63 -15.48 7.54
N VAL A 42 -1.75 -15.63 8.25
CA VAL A 42 -2.07 -16.85 9.01
C VAL A 42 -3.32 -17.53 8.46
N ASN A 43 -3.23 -18.82 8.16
CA ASN A 43 -4.32 -19.60 7.57
C ASN A 43 -5.45 -19.82 8.60
N PRO A 44 -6.72 -19.59 8.25
CA PRO A 44 -7.83 -19.71 9.19
C PRO A 44 -8.14 -21.16 9.62
N ARG A 45 -7.68 -22.16 8.86
CA ARG A 45 -7.93 -23.58 9.14
C ARG A 45 -6.76 -24.20 9.87
N SER A 46 -5.56 -24.15 9.28
CA SER A 46 -4.39 -24.83 9.81
C SER A 46 -3.58 -24.01 10.82
N GLY A 47 -3.76 -22.69 10.87
CA GLY A 47 -2.92 -21.81 11.68
C GLY A 47 -1.52 -21.59 11.11
N ASN A 48 -1.27 -22.07 9.89
CA ASN A 48 0.03 -21.91 9.24
C ASN A 48 0.33 -20.47 8.88
N VAL A 49 1.60 -20.11 8.98
CA VAL A 49 2.12 -18.85 8.49
C VAL A 49 2.54 -19.01 7.03
N LEU A 50 1.93 -18.22 6.14
CA LEU A 50 2.21 -18.20 4.70
C LEU A 50 3.73 -18.11 4.47
N GLU A 51 4.39 -17.12 5.08
CA GLU A 51 5.81 -16.80 4.90
C GLU A 51 6.77 -17.93 5.31
N GLU A 52 6.41 -18.81 6.25
CA GLU A 52 7.25 -19.96 6.61
C GLU A 52 7.38 -20.95 5.45
N HIS A 53 6.30 -21.13 4.69
CA HIS A 53 6.27 -22.04 3.53
C HIS A 53 7.13 -21.56 2.36
N TYR A 54 7.54 -20.28 2.32
CA TYR A 54 8.37 -19.74 1.24
C TYR A 54 9.80 -19.45 1.65
N PHE A 55 9.98 -18.87 2.84
CA PHE A 55 11.28 -18.31 3.21
C PHE A 55 12.16 -19.34 3.92
N HIS A 56 11.58 -20.28 4.66
CA HIS A 56 12.34 -21.25 5.45
C HIS A 56 12.40 -22.66 4.85
N VAL A 57 11.79 -22.87 3.68
CA VAL A 57 11.93 -24.12 2.93
C VAL A 57 13.27 -24.16 2.20
N ASP A 58 13.89 -25.34 2.18
CA ASP A 58 15.12 -25.60 1.43
C ASP A 58 14.89 -25.24 -0.06
N PRO A 59 15.62 -24.26 -0.61
CA PRO A 59 15.43 -23.83 -1.99
C PRO A 59 15.77 -24.91 -3.03
N THR A 60 16.51 -25.95 -2.63
CA THR A 60 16.87 -27.10 -3.47
C THR A 60 15.83 -28.23 -3.41
N ALA A 61 14.86 -28.15 -2.49
CA ALA A 61 13.80 -29.14 -2.41
C ALA A 61 12.95 -29.17 -3.70
N PRO A 62 12.43 -30.35 -4.08
CA PRO A 62 11.44 -30.43 -5.15
C PRO A 62 10.18 -29.65 -4.74
N PRO A 63 9.51 -28.97 -5.69
CA PRO A 63 8.27 -28.28 -5.38
C PRO A 63 7.23 -29.27 -4.83
N PRO A 64 6.29 -28.79 -3.98
CA PRO A 64 5.17 -29.60 -3.51
C PRO A 64 4.48 -30.37 -4.63
N SER A 65 3.91 -31.54 -4.33
CA SER A 65 3.33 -32.45 -5.34
C SER A 65 2.31 -31.79 -6.27
N TYR A 66 1.55 -30.81 -5.77
CA TYR A 66 0.57 -30.04 -6.54
C TYR A 66 1.20 -29.04 -7.54
N LEU A 67 2.51 -28.77 -7.45
CA LEU A 67 3.31 -27.94 -8.37
C LEU A 67 4.25 -28.78 -9.26
N ARG A 68 4.35 -30.10 -9.04
CA ARG A 68 5.16 -30.99 -9.88
C ARG A 68 4.58 -31.05 -11.29
N GLY A 69 5.38 -30.66 -12.29
CA GLY A 69 5.00 -30.63 -13.71
C GLY A 69 4.76 -29.23 -14.30
N ARG A 70 4.61 -28.20 -13.45
CA ARG A 70 4.57 -26.78 -13.90
C ARG A 70 5.91 -26.05 -13.73
N VAL A 71 6.79 -26.54 -12.86
CA VAL A 71 8.13 -26.00 -12.60
C VAL A 71 9.06 -27.08 -12.05
N GLY A 72 10.35 -27.00 -12.38
CA GLY A 72 11.33 -28.04 -12.04
C GLY A 72 11.91 -27.97 -10.62
N LYS A 73 11.97 -26.78 -10.00
CA LYS A 73 12.56 -26.55 -8.66
C LYS A 73 11.89 -25.39 -7.92
N LEU A 74 11.96 -25.37 -6.58
CA LEU A 74 11.42 -24.27 -5.74
C LEU A 74 12.04 -22.90 -6.09
N GLU A 75 13.33 -22.86 -6.43
CA GLU A 75 14.04 -21.65 -6.91
C GLU A 75 13.49 -21.05 -8.22
N SER A 76 12.65 -21.80 -8.96
CA SER A 76 12.07 -21.38 -10.24
C SER A 76 10.63 -20.87 -10.15
N LEU A 77 9.98 -20.94 -8.98
CA LEU A 77 8.64 -20.40 -8.77
C LEU A 77 8.68 -18.87 -8.72
N PRO A 78 7.72 -18.15 -9.34
CA PRO A 78 7.54 -16.73 -9.04
C PRO A 78 7.31 -16.60 -7.53
N TYR A 79 8.21 -15.84 -6.89
CA TYR A 79 8.66 -15.98 -5.50
C TYR A 79 7.62 -15.74 -4.38
N TYR A 80 6.32 -15.69 -4.70
CA TYR A 80 5.29 -15.16 -3.81
C TYR A 80 3.96 -15.93 -3.78
N ALA A 81 3.72 -16.96 -4.59
CA ALA A 81 2.43 -17.69 -4.60
C ALA A 81 2.51 -19.13 -4.01
N SER A 82 1.69 -19.46 -3.02
CA SER A 82 1.59 -20.77 -2.35
C SER A 82 0.14 -21.16 -2.32
N ASP A 83 -0.17 -22.36 -2.83
CA ASP A 83 -1.52 -22.67 -3.28
C ASP A 83 -2.55 -22.54 -2.19
N SER A 84 -2.27 -23.11 -1.01
CA SER A 84 -3.17 -23.04 0.14
C SER A 84 -2.48 -22.65 1.43
N TYR A 85 -1.13 -22.73 1.49
CA TYR A 85 -0.33 -22.79 2.72
C TYR A 85 -1.00 -23.58 3.87
N GLU A 86 -1.88 -24.55 3.54
CA GLU A 86 -2.60 -25.43 4.47
C GLU A 86 -1.76 -26.68 4.84
N GLY A 87 -0.53 -26.81 4.31
CA GLY A 87 0.37 -27.96 4.52
C GLY A 87 0.98 -28.08 5.93
N PRO A 88 1.94 -28.98 6.18
CA PRO A 88 2.57 -29.11 7.49
C PRO A 88 3.33 -27.85 7.91
N THR A 89 3.21 -27.47 9.19
CA THR A 89 3.79 -26.24 9.76
C THR A 89 5.28 -26.46 10.10
N SER A 90 6.13 -25.44 9.95
CA SER A 90 7.47 -25.48 10.55
C SER A 90 7.44 -25.20 12.06
N GLY A 91 6.40 -24.50 12.53
CA GLY A 91 6.20 -24.13 13.93
C GLY A 91 7.16 -23.05 14.44
N ARG A 92 8.08 -22.58 13.60
CA ARG A 92 9.20 -21.70 13.99
C ARG A 92 8.71 -20.35 14.52
N LEU A 93 7.93 -19.61 13.73
CA LEU A 93 7.41 -18.28 14.10
C LEU A 93 6.33 -18.38 15.17
N ARG A 94 5.65 -19.53 15.29
CA ARG A 94 4.73 -19.83 16.39
C ARG A 94 5.44 -19.95 17.73
N ALA A 95 6.66 -20.52 17.74
CA ALA A 95 7.50 -20.61 18.93
C ALA A 95 8.23 -19.30 19.23
N LYS A 96 8.86 -18.69 18.21
CA LYS A 96 9.66 -17.48 18.37
C LYS A 96 9.76 -16.67 17.08
N SER A 97 9.56 -15.37 17.18
CA SER A 97 9.75 -14.40 16.09
C SER A 97 10.39 -13.11 16.63
N PRO A 98 10.73 -12.11 15.79
CA PRO A 98 11.23 -10.83 16.27
C PRO A 98 10.29 -10.10 17.25
N VAL A 99 8.99 -10.41 17.23
CA VAL A 99 7.99 -9.77 18.10
C VAL A 99 7.40 -10.70 19.15
N TRP A 100 7.71 -12.00 19.12
CA TRP A 100 7.06 -13.01 19.94
C TRP A 100 8.04 -14.02 20.54
N ASP A 101 7.88 -14.29 21.83
CA ASP A 101 8.53 -15.39 22.53
C ASP A 101 7.49 -16.23 23.28
N ALA A 102 7.24 -17.45 22.80
CA ALA A 102 6.24 -18.34 23.39
C ALA A 102 6.64 -18.82 24.79
N ALA A 103 7.95 -19.04 25.04
CA ALA A 103 8.44 -19.52 26.33
C ALA A 103 8.17 -18.50 27.44
N GLY A 104 8.46 -17.23 27.18
CA GLY A 104 8.13 -16.12 28.09
C GLY A 104 6.71 -15.57 27.95
N ARG A 105 5.89 -16.08 27.02
CA ARG A 105 4.60 -15.51 26.60
C ARG A 105 4.65 -13.99 26.40
N THR A 106 5.70 -13.52 25.73
CA THR A 106 6.05 -12.10 25.67
C THR A 106 6.02 -11.58 24.25
N ILE A 107 5.31 -10.47 24.06
CA ILE A 107 5.29 -9.65 22.85
C ILE A 107 6.27 -8.50 23.05
N THR A 108 7.17 -8.29 22.10
CA THR A 108 8.15 -7.19 22.16
C THR A 108 8.08 -6.35 20.90
N LEU A 109 7.86 -5.05 21.07
CA LEU A 109 7.78 -4.07 19.99
C LEU A 109 8.73 -2.90 20.29
N ARG A 110 9.23 -2.28 19.22
CA ARG A 110 10.02 -1.05 19.28
C ARG A 110 9.50 -0.10 18.21
N GLY A 111 9.19 1.13 18.58
CA GLY A 111 8.63 2.12 17.66
C GLY A 111 9.09 3.54 17.99
N ALA A 112 9.28 4.35 16.96
CA ALA A 112 9.48 5.77 17.06
C ALA A 112 8.18 6.48 17.42
N ARG A 113 8.29 7.74 17.85
CA ARG A 113 7.14 8.64 17.91
C ARG A 113 6.65 8.92 16.49
N ASN A 114 5.34 9.14 16.35
CA ASN A 114 4.61 9.24 15.08
C ASN A 114 4.61 7.94 14.24
N GLU A 115 4.95 6.77 14.80
CA GLU A 115 4.95 5.48 14.09
C GLU A 115 3.73 4.62 14.47
N PHE A 116 3.25 3.80 13.54
CA PHE A 116 2.43 2.64 13.89
C PHE A 116 3.28 1.37 13.96
N VAL A 117 3.33 0.73 15.13
CA VAL A 117 3.84 -0.64 15.25
C VAL A 117 2.67 -1.61 15.32
N ALA A 118 2.85 -2.81 14.78
CA ALA A 118 1.77 -3.79 14.68
C ALA A 118 2.22 -5.22 14.96
N PHE A 119 1.24 -6.05 15.29
CA PHE A 119 1.37 -7.51 15.41
C PHE A 119 -0.01 -8.17 15.26
N GLN A 120 -0.04 -9.49 15.24
CA GLN A 120 -1.29 -10.26 15.12
C GLN A 120 -1.45 -11.20 16.30
N ILE A 121 -2.59 -11.14 16.98
CA ILE A 121 -3.01 -12.14 17.95
C ILE A 121 -3.70 -13.26 17.18
N ILE A 122 -3.18 -14.48 17.28
CA ILE A 122 -3.77 -15.66 16.66
C ILE A 122 -4.45 -16.48 17.74
N ILE A 123 -5.76 -16.64 17.60
CA ILE A 123 -6.60 -17.37 18.56
C ILE A 123 -7.00 -18.67 17.88
N GLU A 124 -6.64 -19.77 18.52
CA GLU A 124 -6.80 -21.12 18.00
C GLU A 124 -7.77 -21.89 18.89
N ASN A 125 -8.81 -22.45 18.28
CA ASN A 125 -9.68 -23.42 18.91
C ASN A 125 -9.00 -24.80 18.86
N THR A 126 -8.55 -25.28 20.02
CA THR A 126 -7.92 -26.60 20.19
C THR A 126 -8.90 -27.67 20.67
N GLY A 127 -10.14 -27.28 21.00
CA GLY A 127 -11.21 -28.18 21.44
C GLY A 127 -12.04 -28.76 20.30
N ALA A 128 -12.97 -29.66 20.65
CA ALA A 128 -13.96 -30.22 19.73
C ALA A 128 -15.14 -29.25 19.49
N GLU A 129 -15.53 -28.51 20.53
CA GLU A 129 -16.66 -27.57 20.48
C GLU A 129 -16.26 -26.20 19.94
N PRO A 130 -17.18 -25.44 19.33
CA PRO A 130 -16.93 -24.06 18.93
C PRO A 130 -16.49 -23.18 20.11
N LEU A 131 -15.44 -22.39 19.91
CA LEU A 131 -14.99 -21.42 20.89
C LEU A 131 -15.87 -20.17 20.80
N ALA A 132 -16.79 -19.98 21.74
CA ALA A 132 -17.76 -18.89 21.74
C ALA A 132 -17.35 -17.72 22.66
N GLY A 133 -17.87 -16.53 22.38
CA GLY A 133 -17.72 -15.38 23.29
C GLY A 133 -16.28 -14.85 23.39
N VAL A 134 -15.47 -15.03 22.35
CA VAL A 134 -14.05 -14.63 22.32
C VAL A 134 -13.91 -13.11 22.43
N ARG A 135 -13.11 -12.65 23.39
CA ARG A 135 -12.87 -11.24 23.74
C ARG A 135 -11.38 -10.97 23.95
N PRO A 136 -10.66 -10.56 22.91
CA PRO A 136 -9.30 -10.03 23.03
C PRO A 136 -9.32 -8.61 23.57
N GLN A 137 -8.41 -8.31 24.49
CA GLN A 137 -8.25 -7.01 25.13
C GLN A 137 -6.77 -6.70 25.32
N ILE A 138 -6.42 -5.42 25.23
CA ILE A 138 -5.09 -4.91 25.57
C ILE A 138 -5.26 -3.94 26.73
N ALA A 139 -4.40 -4.05 27.74
CA ALA A 139 -4.48 -3.22 28.92
C ALA A 139 -3.10 -2.90 29.51
N GLY A 140 -3.04 -1.77 30.21
CA GLY A 140 -1.99 -1.45 31.16
C GLY A 140 -0.63 -1.19 30.56
N LEU A 141 -0.52 -0.47 29.44
CA LEU A 141 0.76 0.02 28.90
C LEU A 141 1.30 1.17 29.76
N THR A 142 2.07 0.86 30.79
CA THR A 142 2.63 1.83 31.74
C THR A 142 4.15 1.78 31.72
N GLY A 143 4.79 2.95 31.80
CA GLY A 143 6.24 3.09 31.76
C GLY A 143 6.67 4.45 32.35
N PRO A 144 7.51 5.24 31.65
CA PRO A 144 7.85 6.60 32.05
C PRO A 144 6.65 7.54 32.24
N GLU A 145 5.53 7.21 31.62
CA GLU A 145 4.20 7.78 31.86
C GLU A 145 3.15 6.73 31.48
N ASP A 146 1.87 7.07 31.62
CA ASP A 146 0.79 6.24 31.12
C ASP A 146 0.64 6.40 29.60
N PHE A 147 0.45 5.28 28.91
CA PHE A 147 0.13 5.25 27.49
C PHE A 147 -1.39 5.16 27.32
N ASP A 148 -2.01 6.10 26.60
CA ASP A 148 -3.44 6.06 26.32
C ASP A 148 -3.76 4.93 25.32
N VAL A 149 -4.08 3.76 25.86
CA VAL A 149 -4.48 2.57 25.09
C VAL A 149 -5.77 2.83 24.32
N GLY A 150 -6.72 3.60 24.87
CA GLY A 150 -8.04 3.78 24.29
C GLY A 150 -8.01 4.52 22.95
N SER A 151 -7.17 5.55 22.86
CA SER A 151 -7.04 6.36 21.63
C SER A 151 -6.00 5.82 20.66
N ASN A 152 -4.97 5.13 21.16
CA ASN A 152 -3.78 4.79 20.35
C ASN A 152 -3.66 3.31 19.98
N VAL A 153 -4.52 2.43 20.51
CA VAL A 153 -4.53 1.01 20.17
C VAL A 153 -5.82 0.65 19.44
N ARG A 154 -5.68 0.10 18.23
CA ARG A 154 -6.83 -0.37 17.42
C ARG A 154 -6.69 -1.85 17.13
N MET A 155 -7.71 -2.61 17.50
CA MET A 155 -7.82 -4.04 17.17
C MET A 155 -8.80 -4.24 16.02
N PHE A 156 -8.42 -5.09 15.07
CA PHE A 156 -9.21 -5.42 13.90
C PHE A 156 -9.35 -6.93 13.79
N ARG A 157 -10.59 -7.40 13.61
CA ARG A 157 -10.82 -8.79 13.20
C ARG A 157 -10.39 -8.92 11.75
N GLN A 158 -9.51 -9.86 11.45
CA GLN A 158 -9.14 -10.12 10.06
C GLN A 158 -10.26 -10.91 9.39
N HIS A 159 -10.84 -10.32 8.35
CA HIS A 159 -11.77 -11.01 7.47
C HIS A 159 -11.00 -11.74 6.39
N TYR A 160 -11.33 -13.02 6.23
CA TYR A 160 -10.73 -13.89 5.24
C TYR A 160 -11.54 -13.89 3.95
N MET A 161 -10.87 -13.68 2.83
CA MET A 161 -11.46 -13.70 1.50
C MET A 161 -11.07 -14.98 0.78
N GLN A 162 -12.03 -15.56 0.05
CA GLN A 162 -11.80 -16.76 -0.75
C GLN A 162 -11.43 -16.36 -2.19
N LEU A 163 -10.25 -16.75 -2.64
CA LEU A 163 -9.71 -16.36 -3.95
C LEU A 163 -9.48 -17.57 -4.84
N ALA A 164 -9.90 -17.48 -6.10
CA ALA A 164 -9.49 -18.41 -7.16
C ALA A 164 -8.06 -18.11 -7.62
N ARG A 165 -7.39 -19.12 -8.20
CA ARG A 165 -6.03 -18.95 -8.71
C ARG A 165 -5.95 -18.62 -10.17
N GLU A 166 -6.91 -19.09 -10.96
CA GLU A 166 -6.86 -18.98 -12.40
C GLU A 166 -8.01 -18.08 -12.90
N MET A 167 -7.74 -17.38 -13.99
CA MET A 167 -8.75 -16.62 -14.72
C MET A 167 -8.88 -17.20 -16.11
N LYS A 168 -10.09 -17.15 -16.64
CA LYS A 168 -10.42 -17.40 -18.03
C LYS A 168 -9.88 -16.28 -18.94
N ASP A 169 -9.83 -15.04 -18.46
CA ASP A 169 -9.25 -13.87 -19.16
C ASP A 169 -8.71 -12.84 -18.14
N SER A 170 -7.57 -12.23 -18.45
CA SER A 170 -6.91 -11.14 -17.72
C SER A 170 -7.77 -9.89 -17.48
N TRP A 171 -8.79 -9.62 -18.31
CA TRP A 171 -9.71 -8.48 -18.22
C TRP A 171 -11.14 -8.82 -17.80
N ASN A 172 -11.42 -10.09 -17.46
CA ASN A 172 -12.76 -10.52 -17.08
C ASN A 172 -12.91 -10.66 -15.56
N MET A 173 -13.78 -9.83 -14.99
CA MET A 173 -14.05 -9.74 -13.56
C MET A 173 -14.82 -10.94 -12.97
N THR A 174 -15.40 -11.81 -13.81
CA THR A 174 -16.26 -12.92 -13.38
C THR A 174 -15.78 -14.29 -13.86
N GLY A 175 -14.74 -14.34 -14.70
CA GLY A 175 -14.23 -15.55 -15.31
C GLY A 175 -13.24 -16.35 -14.45
N GLU A 176 -13.47 -16.51 -13.15
CA GLU A 176 -12.59 -17.30 -12.27
C GLU A 176 -12.67 -18.80 -12.59
N VAL A 177 -11.52 -19.50 -12.58
CA VAL A 177 -11.43 -20.96 -12.72
C VAL A 177 -10.41 -21.53 -11.71
N GLY A 178 -10.47 -22.84 -11.48
CA GLY A 178 -9.53 -23.55 -10.60
C GLY A 178 -9.86 -23.50 -9.10
N PRO A 179 -8.96 -24.06 -8.26
CA PRO A 179 -9.17 -24.18 -6.81
C PRO A 179 -9.17 -22.82 -6.10
N LYS A 180 -9.90 -22.75 -4.99
CA LYS A 180 -10.08 -21.55 -4.17
C LYS A 180 -9.51 -21.68 -2.77
N PHE A 181 -8.87 -20.63 -2.27
CA PHE A 181 -8.18 -20.64 -0.97
C PHE A 181 -8.43 -19.37 -0.16
N TRP A 182 -8.26 -19.47 1.15
CA TRP A 182 -8.56 -18.41 2.10
C TRP A 182 -7.33 -17.58 2.46
N TYR A 183 -7.47 -16.25 2.35
CA TYR A 183 -6.42 -15.30 2.70
C TYR A 183 -7.00 -14.15 3.53
N PRO A 184 -6.32 -13.71 4.60
CA PRO A 184 -6.73 -12.51 5.31
C PRO A 184 -6.47 -11.27 4.46
N GLU A 185 -7.43 -10.35 4.41
CA GLU A 185 -7.22 -9.07 3.70
C GLU A 185 -7.97 -7.92 4.37
N VAL A 186 -9.29 -8.02 4.57
CA VAL A 186 -10.04 -6.86 5.11
C VAL A 186 -9.92 -6.82 6.63
N LEU A 187 -9.49 -5.68 7.16
CA LEU A 187 -9.36 -5.45 8.59
C LEU A 187 -10.60 -4.74 9.12
N VAL A 188 -11.42 -5.46 9.89
CA VAL A 188 -12.68 -4.93 10.43
C VAL A 188 -12.49 -4.47 11.88
N PRO A 189 -12.55 -3.16 12.19
CA PRO A 189 -12.33 -2.64 13.53
C PRO A 189 -13.28 -3.22 14.57
N PHE A 190 -12.81 -3.47 15.79
CA PHE A 190 -13.64 -3.88 16.92
C PHE A 190 -14.65 -2.81 17.36
N SER A 191 -14.44 -1.54 16.99
CA SER A 191 -15.38 -0.44 17.23
C SER A 191 -16.66 -0.56 16.40
N ILE A 192 -16.67 -1.39 15.36
CA ILE A 192 -17.89 -1.71 14.61
C ILE A 192 -18.72 -2.72 15.41
N ALA A 193 -20.02 -2.43 15.57
CA ALA A 193 -20.93 -3.28 16.32
C ALA A 193 -20.93 -4.72 15.78
N GLY A 194 -20.91 -5.69 16.70
CA GLY A 194 -20.97 -7.12 16.38
C GLY A 194 -19.65 -7.74 15.87
N GLN A 195 -18.52 -7.05 15.99
CA GLN A 195 -17.20 -7.63 15.73
C GLN A 195 -16.57 -8.29 16.97
N VAL A 196 -16.96 -7.87 18.17
CA VAL A 196 -16.56 -8.46 19.46
C VAL A 196 -17.79 -8.52 20.41
N PRO A 197 -18.02 -9.62 21.14
CA PRO A 197 -17.32 -10.89 21.05
C PRO A 197 -17.59 -11.61 19.72
N PHE A 198 -16.77 -12.62 19.40
CA PHE A 198 -16.96 -13.48 18.22
C PHE A 198 -16.78 -14.96 18.56
N SER A 199 -17.01 -15.84 17.58
CA SER A 199 -16.86 -17.29 17.72
C SER A 199 -15.82 -17.86 16.74
N ILE A 200 -15.25 -19.02 17.06
CA ILE A 200 -14.38 -19.81 16.17
C ILE A 200 -14.93 -21.25 16.11
N PRO A 201 -15.45 -21.70 14.96
CA PRO A 201 -15.53 -21.00 13.66
C PRO A 201 -16.45 -19.77 13.69
N ASP A 202 -16.16 -18.79 12.82
CA ASP A 202 -17.00 -17.59 12.66
C ASP A 202 -18.22 -17.93 11.79
N PRO A 203 -19.45 -17.90 12.33
CA PRO A 203 -20.65 -18.19 11.56
C PRO A 203 -20.88 -17.22 10.39
N LYS A 204 -20.27 -16.02 10.42
CA LYS A 204 -20.39 -15.00 9.36
C LYS A 204 -19.49 -15.27 8.15
N LEU A 205 -18.42 -16.06 8.31
CA LEU A 205 -17.46 -16.35 7.24
C LEU A 205 -17.73 -17.68 6.53
N SER A 206 -18.44 -18.60 7.20
CA SER A 206 -18.75 -19.94 6.68
C SER A 206 -17.52 -20.70 6.15
N ILE A 207 -16.37 -20.52 6.80
CA ILE A 207 -15.12 -21.20 6.45
C ILE A 207 -15.17 -22.62 7.02
N ALA A 208 -15.41 -23.60 6.15
CA ALA A 208 -15.37 -25.02 6.55
C ALA A 208 -14.01 -25.35 7.21
N GLY A 209 -14.03 -25.97 8.39
CA GLY A 209 -12.84 -26.36 9.13
C GLY A 209 -12.04 -25.22 9.76
N GLN A 210 -12.61 -24.02 9.91
CA GLN A 210 -11.93 -22.92 10.59
C GLN A 210 -11.65 -23.27 12.05
N LYS A 211 -10.36 -23.18 12.42
CA LYS A 211 -9.88 -23.33 13.81
C LYS A 211 -9.17 -22.09 14.32
N ASN A 212 -8.86 -21.14 13.45
CA ASN A 212 -8.07 -19.96 13.77
C ASN A 212 -8.81 -18.68 13.39
N GLN A 213 -8.64 -17.65 14.21
CA GLN A 213 -9.03 -16.28 13.90
C GLN A 213 -7.89 -15.35 14.27
N ALA A 214 -7.36 -14.64 13.27
CA ALA A 214 -6.37 -13.60 13.49
C ALA A 214 -7.04 -12.26 13.86
N VAL A 215 -6.42 -11.55 14.79
CA VAL A 215 -6.76 -10.17 15.18
C VAL A 215 -5.52 -9.31 14.95
N TRP A 216 -5.62 -8.36 14.04
CA TRP A 216 -4.57 -7.37 13.81
C TRP A 216 -4.60 -6.31 14.90
N VAL A 217 -3.44 -5.92 15.42
CA VAL A 217 -3.29 -4.86 16.42
C VAL A 217 -2.41 -3.76 15.83
N ASP A 218 -2.94 -2.56 15.72
CA ASP A 218 -2.16 -1.33 15.51
C ASP A 218 -1.94 -0.63 16.85
N ILE A 219 -0.70 -0.25 17.13
CA ILE A 219 -0.34 0.68 18.21
C ILE A 219 0.31 1.90 17.57
N TYR A 220 -0.39 3.03 17.59
CA TYR A 220 0.18 4.32 17.22
C TYR A 220 0.99 4.88 18.38
N VAL A 221 2.23 5.31 18.16
CA VAL A 221 3.03 5.98 19.19
C VAL A 221 2.91 7.49 18.97
N PRO A 222 2.22 8.26 19.84
CA PRO A 222 2.02 9.69 19.64
C PRO A 222 3.32 10.50 19.60
N HIS A 223 3.30 11.66 18.94
CA HIS A 223 4.44 12.59 18.84
C HIS A 223 5.07 12.97 20.19
N GLN A 224 4.23 13.07 21.22
CA GLN A 224 4.63 13.53 22.55
C GLN A 224 4.86 12.38 23.54
N GLN A 225 4.65 11.13 23.14
CA GLN A 225 4.85 9.98 24.01
C GLN A 225 6.31 9.93 24.49
N LYS A 226 6.53 9.90 25.80
CA LYS A 226 7.88 9.87 26.38
C LYS A 226 8.65 8.62 25.92
N PRO A 227 9.92 8.76 25.52
CA PRO A 227 10.77 7.61 25.25
C PRO A 227 10.96 6.73 26.49
N GLY A 228 10.99 5.41 26.27
CA GLY A 228 11.22 4.41 27.31
C GLY A 228 10.39 3.14 27.11
N ARG A 229 10.49 2.22 28.07
CA ARG A 229 9.80 0.93 28.01
C ARG A 229 8.46 1.01 28.73
N TYR A 230 7.41 0.61 28.04
CA TYR A 230 6.05 0.43 28.53
C TYR A 230 5.78 -1.07 28.64
N ALA A 231 5.34 -1.52 29.80
CA ALA A 231 4.89 -2.88 30.03
C ALA A 231 3.37 -2.89 30.09
N GLY A 232 2.73 -3.91 29.52
CA GLY A 232 1.28 -4.13 29.57
C GLY A 232 0.92 -5.58 29.27
N THR A 233 -0.35 -5.84 28.96
CA THR A 233 -0.86 -7.20 28.75
C THR A 233 -1.83 -7.30 27.58
N VAL A 234 -1.83 -8.46 26.93
CA VAL A 234 -2.89 -8.90 26.02
C VAL A 234 -3.64 -10.03 26.73
N ARG A 235 -4.94 -9.87 26.92
CA ARG A 235 -5.82 -10.86 27.53
C ARG A 235 -6.86 -11.34 26.52
N VAL A 236 -6.95 -12.65 26.33
CA VAL A 236 -8.00 -13.27 25.51
C VAL A 236 -8.85 -14.16 26.41
N ALA A 237 -10.14 -13.87 26.49
CA ALA A 237 -11.12 -14.69 27.19
C ALA A 237 -12.14 -15.26 26.22
N ALA A 238 -12.69 -16.43 26.54
CA ALA A 238 -13.79 -17.05 25.81
C ALA A 238 -14.70 -17.79 26.81
N GLN A 239 -15.94 -18.07 26.41
CA GLN A 239 -16.88 -18.81 27.25
C GLN A 239 -16.38 -20.24 27.45
N GLY A 240 -16.37 -20.71 28.70
CA GLY A 240 -15.97 -22.08 29.03
C GLY A 240 -14.47 -22.38 28.84
N ALA A 241 -13.63 -21.39 28.50
CA ALA A 241 -12.19 -21.56 28.37
C ALA A 241 -11.43 -20.65 29.35
N ALA A 242 -10.31 -21.15 29.88
CA ALA A 242 -9.41 -20.34 30.69
C ALA A 242 -8.87 -19.14 29.89
N ALA A 243 -8.86 -17.96 30.50
CA ALA A 243 -8.32 -16.77 29.84
C ALA A 243 -6.80 -16.91 29.64
N VAL A 244 -6.31 -16.57 28.45
CA VAL A 244 -4.88 -16.53 28.14
C VAL A 244 -4.39 -15.09 28.29
N VAL A 245 -3.30 -14.91 29.03
CA VAL A 245 -2.65 -13.61 29.25
C VAL A 245 -1.23 -13.66 28.71
N LEU A 246 -0.89 -12.70 27.86
CA LEU A 246 0.44 -12.48 27.29
C LEU A 246 1.00 -11.16 27.81
N LYS A 247 2.31 -11.10 28.03
CA LYS A 247 3.03 -9.87 28.35
C LYS A 247 3.22 -9.05 27.07
N LEU A 248 3.05 -7.75 27.14
CA LEU A 248 3.33 -6.81 26.07
C LEU A 248 4.39 -5.82 26.53
N SER A 249 5.48 -5.70 25.77
CA SER A 249 6.51 -4.67 25.98
C SER A 249 6.63 -3.81 24.72
N LEU A 250 6.43 -2.50 24.89
CA LEU A 250 6.66 -1.50 23.86
C LEU A 250 7.82 -0.61 24.29
N GLU A 251 8.87 -0.54 23.46
CA GLU A 251 9.93 0.46 23.61
C GLU A 251 9.64 1.65 22.69
N VAL A 252 9.35 2.80 23.30
CA VAL A 252 9.26 4.08 22.58
C VAL A 252 10.66 4.65 22.44
N LEU A 253 11.10 4.82 21.20
CA LEU A 253 12.44 5.29 20.87
C LEU A 253 12.57 6.81 21.05
N PRO A 254 13.76 7.34 21.37
CA PRO A 254 14.01 8.78 21.47
C PRO A 254 14.16 9.45 20.09
N LEU A 255 13.27 9.10 19.15
CA LEU A 255 13.26 9.62 17.79
C LEU A 255 11.81 9.74 17.29
N THR A 256 11.59 10.59 16.30
CA THR A 256 10.26 10.87 15.73
C THR A 256 10.32 10.75 14.23
N LEU A 257 9.41 9.98 13.63
CA LEU A 257 9.25 9.93 12.17
C LEU A 257 8.58 11.22 11.66
N PRO A 258 8.97 11.73 10.47
CA PRO A 258 8.52 13.04 10.00
C PRO A 258 7.05 13.04 9.56
N ASP A 259 6.35 14.16 9.76
CA ASP A 259 4.99 14.36 9.23
C ASP A 259 4.96 14.58 7.71
N LYS A 260 6.02 15.21 7.19
CA LYS A 260 6.26 15.33 5.75
C LYS A 260 7.00 14.09 5.28
N LEU A 261 6.37 13.34 4.41
CA LEU A 261 6.91 12.08 3.90
C LEU A 261 8.11 12.34 2.99
N THR A 262 9.20 11.61 3.19
CA THR A 262 10.31 11.55 2.22
C THR A 262 9.86 10.79 0.98
N PHE A 263 9.16 9.67 1.23
CA PHE A 263 8.64 8.75 0.22
C PHE A 263 7.12 8.70 0.25
N ALA A 264 6.48 8.70 -0.92
CA ALA A 264 5.03 8.54 -0.99
C ALA A 264 4.61 7.43 -1.96
N ILE A 265 3.53 6.75 -1.60
CA ILE A 265 2.84 5.86 -2.54
C ILE A 265 1.59 6.57 -3.04
N ASP A 266 1.58 6.85 -4.35
CA ASP A 266 0.47 7.42 -5.09
C ASP A 266 -0.59 6.34 -5.30
N MET A 267 -1.68 6.43 -4.54
CA MET A 267 -2.82 5.52 -4.61
C MET A 267 -3.82 6.07 -5.63
N MET A 268 -3.52 5.91 -6.92
CA MET A 268 -4.35 6.43 -7.99
C MET A 268 -5.70 5.70 -8.05
N SER A 269 -6.80 6.45 -8.17
CA SER A 269 -8.14 5.90 -8.42
C SER A 269 -9.01 6.89 -9.21
N SER A 270 -10.28 6.59 -9.42
CA SER A 270 -11.29 7.56 -9.88
C SER A 270 -12.49 7.57 -8.93
N ALA A 271 -13.43 8.51 -9.10
CA ALA A 271 -14.66 8.55 -8.32
C ALA A 271 -15.58 7.32 -8.54
N ARG A 272 -15.39 6.62 -9.66
CA ARG A 272 -16.32 5.61 -10.17
C ARG A 272 -16.51 4.41 -9.24
N PRO A 273 -15.49 3.81 -8.60
CA PRO A 273 -15.69 2.68 -7.70
C PRO A 273 -16.55 3.04 -6.48
N ILE A 274 -16.32 4.21 -5.87
CA ILE A 274 -17.13 4.70 -4.74
C ILE A 274 -18.55 4.99 -5.23
N ALA A 275 -18.70 5.82 -6.27
CA ALA A 275 -20.03 6.17 -6.79
C ALA A 275 -20.83 4.94 -7.24
N GLY A 276 -20.19 3.98 -7.91
CA GLY A 276 -20.81 2.75 -8.38
C GLY A 276 -21.28 1.84 -7.26
N TYR A 277 -20.43 1.56 -6.27
CA TYR A 277 -20.78 0.68 -5.16
C TYR A 277 -21.91 1.25 -4.29
N TRP A 278 -21.87 2.56 -4.02
CA TRP A 278 -22.91 3.25 -3.26
C TRP A 278 -24.12 3.67 -4.09
N LYS A 279 -24.14 3.39 -5.41
CA LYS A 279 -25.19 3.78 -6.37
C LYS A 279 -25.47 5.29 -6.41
N LEU A 280 -24.41 6.09 -6.32
CA LEU A 280 -24.47 7.55 -6.29
C LEU A 280 -24.36 8.14 -7.70
N GLY A 281 -25.43 8.79 -8.14
CA GLY A 281 -25.41 9.59 -9.36
C GLY A 281 -24.77 10.96 -9.12
N LEU A 282 -23.52 11.16 -9.54
CA LEU A 282 -22.72 12.37 -9.25
C LEU A 282 -23.29 13.71 -9.77
N ARG A 283 -24.35 13.70 -10.59
CA ARG A 283 -25.06 14.92 -11.00
C ARG A 283 -26.15 15.35 -10.00
N SER A 284 -26.59 14.46 -9.11
CA SER A 284 -27.53 14.81 -8.04
C SER A 284 -26.77 15.48 -6.89
N LYS A 285 -27.28 16.61 -6.40
CA LYS A 285 -26.67 17.35 -5.28
C LYS A 285 -26.62 16.50 -4.00
N ASP A 286 -27.68 15.74 -3.71
CA ASP A 286 -27.75 14.88 -2.52
C ASP A 286 -26.78 13.70 -2.61
N HIS A 287 -26.68 13.10 -3.80
CA HIS A 287 -25.70 12.04 -4.04
C HIS A 287 -24.26 12.56 -4.00
N MET A 288 -24.00 13.77 -4.52
CA MET A 288 -22.68 14.40 -4.45
C MET A 288 -22.30 14.70 -3.01
N LYS A 289 -23.21 15.22 -2.18
CA LYS A 289 -22.97 15.42 -0.74
C LYS A 289 -22.57 14.12 -0.04
N THR A 290 -23.30 13.03 -0.33
CA THR A 290 -22.97 11.70 0.21
C THR A 290 -21.61 11.20 -0.30
N TYR A 291 -21.33 11.41 -1.59
CA TYR A 291 -20.04 11.04 -2.21
C TYR A 291 -18.87 11.73 -1.51
N LEU A 292 -18.94 13.06 -1.33
CA LEU A 292 -17.86 13.83 -0.70
C LEU A 292 -17.58 13.40 0.74
N GLN A 293 -18.62 13.03 1.50
CA GLN A 293 -18.46 12.48 2.85
C GLN A 293 -17.76 11.12 2.85
N LEU A 294 -18.05 10.26 1.87
CA LEU A 294 -17.38 8.97 1.72
C LEU A 294 -15.94 9.15 1.24
N GLU A 295 -15.73 10.01 0.25
CA GLU A 295 -14.42 10.29 -0.33
C GLU A 295 -13.47 10.86 0.74
N GLU A 296 -13.90 11.81 1.58
CA GLU A 296 -13.08 12.33 2.68
C GLU A 296 -12.62 11.21 3.61
N LYS A 297 -13.48 10.22 3.92
CA LYS A 297 -13.08 9.06 4.73
C LYS A 297 -12.02 8.19 4.03
N PHE A 298 -12.09 8.04 2.70
CA PHE A 298 -11.05 7.32 1.95
C PHE A 298 -9.72 8.11 1.96
N PHE A 299 -9.76 9.43 1.74
CA PHE A 299 -8.58 10.28 1.88
C PHE A 299 -7.96 10.16 3.28
N GLN A 300 -8.79 10.21 4.34
CA GLN A 300 -8.34 10.04 5.73
C GLN A 300 -7.68 8.68 5.95
N LEU A 301 -8.28 7.61 5.43
CA LEU A 301 -7.74 6.25 5.55
C LEU A 301 -6.33 6.17 4.93
N PHE A 302 -6.14 6.60 3.69
CA PHE A 302 -4.81 6.55 3.06
C PHE A 302 -3.81 7.49 3.74
N HIS A 303 -4.26 8.69 4.14
CA HIS A 303 -3.42 9.67 4.82
C HIS A 303 -2.87 9.15 6.16
N GLU A 304 -3.70 8.49 6.96
CA GLU A 304 -3.31 7.80 8.20
C GLU A 304 -2.25 6.72 7.92
N HIS A 305 -2.31 6.08 6.75
CA HIS A 305 -1.38 5.03 6.34
C HIS A 305 -0.17 5.56 5.55
N ARG A 306 0.12 6.87 5.65
CA ARG A 306 1.23 7.54 4.96
C ARG A 306 1.20 7.36 3.44
N CYS A 307 0.03 7.08 2.88
CA CYS A 307 -0.21 7.01 1.44
C CYS A 307 -0.96 8.25 0.97
N THR A 308 -0.90 8.55 -0.33
CA THR A 308 -1.65 9.67 -0.92
C THR A 308 -2.68 9.14 -1.90
N LEU A 309 -3.97 9.25 -1.55
CA LEU A 309 -5.05 9.01 -2.52
C LEU A 309 -5.02 10.11 -3.58
N ASN A 310 -5.06 9.73 -4.84
CA ASN A 310 -5.02 10.67 -5.97
C ASN A 310 -6.15 10.34 -6.94
N MET A 311 -7.17 11.19 -6.96
CA MET A 311 -8.40 10.93 -7.69
C MET A 311 -8.32 11.50 -9.10
N PHE A 312 -8.24 10.63 -10.10
CA PHE A 312 -8.23 10.99 -11.51
C PHE A 312 -9.64 11.45 -11.94
N PRO A 313 -9.79 12.70 -12.43
CA PRO A 313 -11.09 13.30 -12.72
C PRO A 313 -11.60 12.98 -14.14
N GLY A 314 -10.72 12.45 -15.01
CA GLY A 314 -10.95 12.39 -16.44
C GLY A 314 -11.61 11.11 -16.97
N SER A 315 -11.97 11.18 -18.25
CA SER A 315 -12.46 10.09 -19.09
C SER A 315 -11.82 10.19 -20.47
N PRO A 316 -11.80 9.11 -21.28
CA PRO A 316 -11.28 9.19 -22.64
C PRO A 316 -11.97 10.27 -23.48
N THR A 317 -11.19 11.03 -24.23
CA THR A 317 -11.66 12.16 -25.04
C THR A 317 -11.76 11.78 -26.51
N ARG A 318 -12.95 11.95 -27.10
CA ARG A 318 -13.15 11.87 -28.56
C ARG A 318 -13.26 13.27 -29.15
N ARG A 319 -13.05 13.42 -30.47
CA ARG A 319 -13.11 14.72 -31.16
C ARG A 319 -14.36 15.54 -30.81
N ASN A 320 -15.52 14.88 -30.78
CA ASN A 320 -16.82 15.53 -30.52
C ASN A 320 -17.28 15.40 -29.06
N SER A 321 -16.39 14.99 -28.15
CA SER A 321 -16.73 14.92 -26.73
C SER A 321 -16.95 16.33 -26.17
N THR A 322 -18.00 16.48 -25.37
CA THR A 322 -18.23 17.71 -24.62
C THR A 322 -17.39 17.74 -23.33
N PRO A 323 -17.07 18.93 -22.78
CA PRO A 323 -16.41 19.06 -21.48
C PRO A 323 -17.05 18.22 -20.37
N GLN A 324 -18.39 18.13 -20.34
CA GLN A 324 -19.17 17.39 -19.35
C GLN A 324 -19.13 15.85 -19.53
N GLN A 325 -18.63 15.38 -20.68
CA GLN A 325 -18.43 13.95 -20.95
C GLN A 325 -17.02 13.50 -20.57
N VAL A 326 -16.04 14.41 -20.54
CA VAL A 326 -14.63 14.07 -20.29
C VAL A 326 -14.18 14.33 -18.87
N VAL A 327 -14.84 15.23 -18.12
CA VAL A 327 -14.57 15.46 -16.69
C VAL A 327 -15.75 15.02 -15.83
N LEU A 328 -15.46 14.34 -14.72
CA LEU A 328 -16.47 13.92 -13.75
C LEU A 328 -17.15 15.13 -13.08
N PRO A 329 -18.48 15.09 -12.82
CA PRO A 329 -19.17 16.17 -12.10
C PRO A 329 -18.53 16.44 -10.73
N GLY A 330 -18.32 17.72 -10.40
CA GLY A 330 -17.68 18.15 -9.14
C GLY A 330 -16.15 18.14 -9.14
N PHE A 331 -15.49 17.70 -10.22
CA PHE A 331 -14.02 17.65 -10.33
C PHE A 331 -13.40 18.80 -11.13
N ALA A 332 -14.22 19.64 -11.76
CA ALA A 332 -13.81 20.86 -12.42
C ALA A 332 -14.75 22.01 -12.03
N PRO A 333 -14.25 23.23 -11.88
CA PRO A 333 -15.10 24.40 -11.73
C PRO A 333 -15.82 24.72 -13.06
N PRO A 334 -17.01 25.35 -13.01
CA PRO A 334 -17.67 25.83 -14.21
C PRO A 334 -16.83 26.88 -14.93
N ILE A 335 -16.87 26.87 -16.26
CA ILE A 335 -16.22 27.83 -17.14
C ILE A 335 -17.26 28.71 -17.83
N ALA A 336 -16.94 29.99 -18.06
CA ALA A 336 -17.75 30.93 -18.81
C ALA A 336 -16.90 31.67 -19.86
N GLY A 337 -17.54 32.15 -20.92
CA GLY A 337 -16.85 32.77 -22.06
C GLY A 337 -16.21 31.73 -23.00
N LYS A 338 -15.54 32.23 -24.04
CA LYS A 338 -14.81 31.46 -25.05
C LYS A 338 -13.61 32.26 -25.54
N GLY A 339 -12.63 31.58 -26.14
CA GLY A 339 -11.42 32.16 -26.68
C GLY A 339 -10.74 33.10 -25.68
N PRO A 340 -10.44 34.35 -26.05
CA PRO A 340 -9.86 35.32 -25.14
C PRO A 340 -10.72 35.65 -23.92
N ASP A 341 -12.04 35.44 -23.91
CA ASP A 341 -12.91 35.82 -22.78
C ASP A 341 -13.19 34.66 -21.82
N ILE A 342 -12.64 33.47 -22.08
CA ILE A 342 -12.81 32.31 -21.23
C ILE A 342 -12.20 32.57 -19.85
N ARG A 343 -12.91 32.11 -18.82
CA ARG A 343 -12.49 32.17 -17.42
C ARG A 343 -13.21 31.13 -16.59
N VAL A 344 -12.65 30.82 -15.42
CA VAL A 344 -13.41 30.11 -14.38
C VAL A 344 -14.53 31.02 -13.87
N ALA A 345 -15.77 30.53 -13.92
CA ALA A 345 -16.95 31.31 -13.59
C ALA A 345 -17.23 31.38 -12.09
N ASP A 346 -16.97 30.29 -11.38
CA ASP A 346 -17.18 30.16 -9.93
C ASP A 346 -16.26 29.07 -9.37
N TRP A 347 -15.60 29.38 -8.25
CA TRP A 347 -14.70 28.45 -7.54
C TRP A 347 -15.38 27.73 -6.37
N SER A 348 -16.58 28.16 -5.97
CA SER A 348 -17.20 27.78 -4.69
C SER A 348 -17.32 26.26 -4.49
N GLU A 349 -17.83 25.52 -5.48
CA GLU A 349 -17.96 24.07 -5.38
C GLU A 349 -16.61 23.35 -5.41
N TYR A 350 -15.65 23.84 -6.21
CA TYR A 350 -14.30 23.28 -6.30
C TYR A 350 -13.53 23.46 -4.97
N ASP A 351 -13.61 24.66 -4.39
CA ASP A 351 -13.01 24.99 -3.09
C ASP A 351 -13.64 24.18 -1.95
N ALA A 352 -14.96 24.02 -1.96
CA ALA A 352 -15.68 23.24 -0.95
C ALA A 352 -15.31 21.75 -1.01
N HIS A 353 -15.10 21.21 -2.21
CA HIS A 353 -14.67 19.83 -2.41
C HIS A 353 -13.21 19.64 -1.99
N PHE A 354 -12.27 20.33 -2.64
CA PHE A 354 -10.85 20.00 -2.50
C PHE A 354 -10.09 20.83 -1.46
N GLY A 355 -10.57 22.00 -1.08
CA GLY A 355 -9.80 22.96 -0.28
C GLY A 355 -9.33 22.38 1.06
N ARG A 356 -10.14 21.52 1.69
CA ARG A 356 -9.78 20.84 2.95
C ARG A 356 -8.66 19.81 2.80
N TYR A 357 -8.49 19.23 1.61
CA TYR A 357 -7.37 18.33 1.32
C TYR A 357 -6.07 19.10 1.10
N PHE A 358 -6.13 20.29 0.49
CA PHE A 358 -4.96 21.12 0.17
C PHE A 358 -4.47 21.97 1.35
N THR A 359 -5.31 22.19 2.36
CA THR A 359 -4.91 22.81 3.64
C THR A 359 -4.56 21.79 4.72
N GLY A 360 -4.86 20.51 4.51
CA GLY A 360 -4.72 19.46 5.52
C GLY A 360 -5.83 19.44 6.58
N GLN A 361 -6.84 20.31 6.47
CA GLN A 361 -7.96 20.38 7.42
C GLN A 361 -8.77 19.08 7.48
N ALA A 362 -8.84 18.33 6.38
CA ALA A 362 -9.48 17.00 6.36
C ALA A 362 -8.77 15.97 7.24
N PHE A 363 -7.52 16.24 7.64
CA PHE A 363 -6.64 15.31 8.36
C PHE A 363 -6.25 15.79 9.75
N LYS A 364 -6.89 16.85 10.27
CA LYS A 364 -6.55 17.48 11.56
C LYS A 364 -6.57 16.54 12.77
N ASP A 365 -7.37 15.48 12.70
CA ASP A 365 -7.56 14.49 13.78
C ASP A 365 -6.75 13.20 13.51
N LEU A 366 -5.88 13.21 12.50
CA LEU A 366 -5.01 12.09 12.14
C LEU A 366 -3.57 12.32 12.62
N PRO A 367 -2.73 11.26 12.69
CA PRO A 367 -1.34 11.36 13.12
C PRO A 367 -0.56 12.53 12.52
N ARG A 368 -0.62 12.72 11.20
CA ARG A 368 0.08 13.81 10.49
C ARG A 368 -0.83 15.04 10.36
N ALA A 369 -1.32 15.53 11.49
CA ALA A 369 -2.34 16.59 11.56
C ALA A 369 -1.95 17.83 10.76
N GLY A 370 -2.89 18.34 9.94
CA GLY A 370 -2.68 19.55 9.14
C GLY A 370 -1.73 19.40 7.94
N VAL A 371 -1.18 18.20 7.69
CA VAL A 371 -0.40 17.95 6.48
C VAL A 371 -1.35 17.77 5.30
N PRO A 372 -1.22 18.54 4.22
CA PRO A 372 -2.08 18.39 3.05
C PRO A 372 -1.74 17.13 2.24
N VAL A 373 -2.63 16.75 1.31
CA VAL A 373 -2.31 15.70 0.33
C VAL A 373 -1.04 16.07 -0.43
N ARG A 374 -0.16 15.08 -0.66
CA ARG A 374 1.12 15.34 -1.33
C ARG A 374 0.92 15.78 -2.77
N HIS A 375 -0.02 15.17 -3.48
CA HIS A 375 -0.28 15.42 -4.88
C HIS A 375 -1.74 15.12 -5.24
N GLN A 376 -2.27 15.80 -6.27
CA GLN A 376 -3.64 15.65 -6.77
C GLN A 376 -3.71 15.99 -8.27
N PHE A 377 -4.43 15.17 -9.05
CA PHE A 377 -4.73 15.47 -10.45
C PHE A 377 -5.61 16.72 -10.62
N LEU A 378 -5.30 17.49 -11.67
CA LEU A 378 -6.12 18.56 -12.18
C LEU A 378 -7.10 18.05 -13.27
N PRO A 379 -8.20 18.76 -13.55
CA PRO A 379 -9.20 18.32 -14.54
C PRO A 379 -8.79 18.46 -16.01
N PHE A 380 -7.59 18.97 -16.29
CA PHE A 380 -7.12 19.19 -17.66
C PHE A 380 -6.99 17.88 -18.45
N SER A 381 -7.53 17.89 -19.67
CA SER A 381 -7.51 16.77 -20.61
C SER A 381 -7.48 17.31 -22.04
N LEU A 382 -7.54 16.43 -23.04
CA LEU A 382 -7.66 16.87 -24.43
C LEU A 382 -8.96 17.65 -24.69
N GLY A 383 -10.03 17.35 -23.95
CA GLY A 383 -11.38 17.91 -24.14
C GLY A 383 -11.87 18.85 -23.03
N TRP A 384 -10.98 19.28 -22.13
CA TRP A 384 -11.26 20.29 -21.13
C TRP A 384 -9.97 21.08 -20.82
N PRO A 385 -9.99 22.42 -20.79
CA PRO A 385 -11.17 23.30 -20.70
C PRO A 385 -11.82 23.63 -22.05
N SER A 386 -11.09 23.57 -23.16
CA SER A 386 -11.62 23.72 -24.51
C SER A 386 -12.18 22.39 -25.00
N THR A 387 -13.16 22.42 -25.92
CA THR A 387 -13.58 21.20 -26.63
C THR A 387 -12.44 20.67 -27.51
N PHE A 388 -12.42 19.35 -27.72
CA PHE A 388 -11.37 18.76 -28.55
C PHE A 388 -11.59 18.96 -30.05
N SER A 389 -12.80 19.33 -30.50
CA SER A 389 -13.04 19.75 -31.88
C SER A 389 -12.29 21.05 -32.21
N GLN A 390 -12.27 22.00 -31.26
CA GLN A 390 -11.58 23.28 -31.37
C GLN A 390 -10.09 23.11 -31.65
N TYR A 391 -9.45 22.05 -31.13
CA TYR A 391 -8.07 21.70 -31.46
C TYR A 391 -7.83 21.67 -32.98
N TYR A 392 -8.78 21.11 -33.73
CA TYR A 392 -8.70 20.91 -35.17
C TYR A 392 -9.26 22.10 -35.94
N ASP A 393 -10.36 22.66 -35.44
CA ASP A 393 -11.15 23.64 -36.20
C ASP A 393 -10.54 25.06 -36.07
N ASP A 394 -10.05 25.44 -34.88
CA ASP A 394 -9.21 26.63 -34.68
C ASP A 394 -8.30 26.42 -33.46
N ARG A 395 -7.09 25.97 -33.79
CA ARG A 395 -5.99 25.63 -32.89
C ARG A 395 -5.61 26.78 -31.95
N LYS A 396 -5.58 28.01 -32.46
CA LYS A 396 -5.14 29.19 -31.70
C LYS A 396 -6.10 29.50 -30.57
N THR A 397 -7.40 29.34 -30.83
CA THR A 397 -8.42 29.47 -29.78
C THR A 397 -8.29 28.38 -28.73
N TYR A 398 -8.11 27.10 -29.12
CA TYR A 398 -7.86 25.99 -28.18
C TYR A 398 -6.67 26.29 -27.24
N GLU A 399 -5.55 26.74 -27.81
CA GLU A 399 -4.35 27.11 -27.06
C GLU A 399 -4.59 28.28 -26.10
N THR A 400 -5.32 29.29 -26.57
CA THR A 400 -5.65 30.47 -25.75
C THR A 400 -6.49 30.06 -24.56
N GLU A 401 -7.52 29.23 -24.78
CA GLU A 401 -8.42 28.79 -23.73
C GLU A 401 -7.71 27.91 -22.69
N PHE A 402 -6.92 26.93 -23.16
CA PHE A 402 -6.12 26.08 -22.28
C PHE A 402 -5.19 26.91 -21.38
N LYS A 403 -4.42 27.83 -21.98
CA LYS A 403 -3.46 28.66 -21.24
C LYS A 403 -4.15 29.62 -20.28
N LYS A 404 -5.30 30.20 -20.64
CA LYS A 404 -6.05 31.11 -19.76
C LYS A 404 -6.59 30.40 -18.52
N ILE A 405 -7.28 29.28 -18.69
CA ILE A 405 -7.82 28.55 -17.53
C ILE A 405 -6.71 27.96 -16.66
N LEU A 406 -5.60 27.51 -17.26
CA LEU A 406 -4.44 27.07 -16.47
C LEU A 406 -3.84 28.22 -15.62
N LYS A 407 -3.82 29.45 -16.15
CA LYS A 407 -3.43 30.64 -15.38
C LYS A 407 -4.45 31.00 -14.29
N ASP A 408 -5.75 30.89 -14.55
CA ASP A 408 -6.80 31.09 -13.54
C ASP A 408 -6.62 30.14 -12.35
N PHE A 409 -6.35 28.85 -12.63
CA PHE A 409 -6.02 27.85 -11.60
C PHE A 409 -4.79 28.23 -10.79
N ALA A 410 -3.69 28.59 -11.47
CA ALA A 410 -2.46 28.97 -10.78
C ALA A 410 -2.65 30.21 -9.89
N ALA A 411 -3.32 31.25 -10.40
CA ALA A 411 -3.58 32.48 -9.66
C ALA A 411 -4.51 32.25 -8.45
N HIS A 412 -5.58 31.47 -8.64
CA HIS A 412 -6.50 31.12 -7.54
C HIS A 412 -5.77 30.31 -6.47
N PHE A 413 -5.02 29.27 -6.85
CA PHE A 413 -4.35 28.40 -5.88
C PHE A 413 -3.26 29.14 -5.11
N GLU A 414 -2.57 30.09 -5.77
CA GLU A 414 -1.63 30.99 -5.11
C GLU A 414 -2.35 31.89 -4.10
N ALA A 415 -3.47 32.51 -4.47
CA ALA A 415 -4.27 33.36 -3.57
C ALA A 415 -4.82 32.59 -2.37
N LYS A 416 -5.13 31.30 -2.55
CA LYS A 416 -5.56 30.38 -1.47
C LYS A 416 -4.40 29.87 -0.61
N GLY A 417 -3.14 30.11 -1.01
CA GLY A 417 -1.96 29.61 -0.32
C GLY A 417 -1.71 28.10 -0.49
N TRP A 418 -2.32 27.46 -1.48
CA TRP A 418 -2.19 26.02 -1.73
C TRP A 418 -0.85 25.70 -2.43
N THR A 419 0.25 25.83 -1.69
CA THR A 419 1.62 25.73 -2.25
C THR A 419 2.33 24.42 -1.91
N GLN A 420 1.78 23.63 -0.99
CA GLN A 420 2.43 22.41 -0.50
C GLN A 420 2.15 21.19 -1.38
N THR A 421 0.93 21.07 -1.89
CA THR A 421 0.46 19.99 -2.78
C THR A 421 1.00 20.16 -4.21
N GLU A 422 1.41 19.06 -4.82
CA GLU A 422 1.75 18.97 -6.24
C GLU A 422 0.49 18.73 -7.10
N PHE A 423 0.20 19.64 -8.02
CA PHE A 423 -1.00 19.59 -8.85
C PHE A 423 -0.67 19.09 -10.25
N GLN A 424 -1.20 17.93 -10.61
CA GLN A 424 -0.76 17.18 -11.78
C GLN A 424 -1.68 17.42 -12.97
N PHE A 425 -1.15 18.03 -14.03
CA PHE A 425 -1.74 17.89 -15.36
C PHE A 425 -1.23 16.58 -15.97
N PHE A 426 -2.15 15.66 -16.25
CA PHE A 426 -1.85 14.33 -16.77
C PHE A 426 -2.84 13.96 -17.88
N LEU A 427 -2.32 13.54 -19.03
CA LEU A 427 -3.12 13.04 -20.14
C LEU A 427 -3.16 11.50 -20.09
N ASN A 428 -4.33 10.93 -19.82
CA ASN A 428 -4.54 9.49 -19.63
C ASN A 428 -5.08 8.79 -20.90
N GLY A 429 -4.65 9.25 -22.07
CA GLY A 429 -5.26 8.90 -23.35
C GLY A 429 -4.72 7.63 -23.99
N LYS A 430 -5.59 6.85 -24.63
CA LYS A 430 -5.20 5.70 -25.47
C LYS A 430 -5.97 5.69 -26.77
N LYS A 431 -5.32 5.29 -27.86
CA LYS A 431 -5.96 5.09 -29.17
C LYS A 431 -7.13 4.11 -29.13
N LYS A 432 -7.00 3.04 -28.33
CA LYS A 432 -8.07 2.04 -28.14
C LYS A 432 -9.38 2.61 -27.57
N PHE A 433 -9.33 3.79 -26.95
CA PHE A 433 -10.52 4.47 -26.42
C PHE A 433 -11.07 5.57 -27.35
N GLY A 434 -10.47 5.74 -28.54
CA GLY A 434 -10.87 6.70 -29.56
C GLY A 434 -10.10 8.03 -29.52
N GLU A 435 -8.98 8.09 -28.79
CA GLU A 435 -8.08 9.24 -28.83
C GLU A 435 -7.10 9.13 -30.02
N PRO A 436 -6.59 10.24 -30.57
CA PRO A 436 -5.63 10.20 -31.68
C PRO A 436 -4.22 9.73 -31.29
N TRP A 437 -3.84 9.88 -30.02
CA TRP A 437 -2.52 9.52 -29.50
C TRP A 437 -2.62 8.63 -28.26
N ASP A 438 -1.58 7.85 -28.03
CA ASP A 438 -1.36 7.18 -26.75
C ASP A 438 -0.61 8.15 -25.82
N THR A 439 -1.34 9.03 -25.14
CA THR A 439 -0.75 10.00 -24.21
C THR A 439 -0.46 9.41 -22.83
N ASP A 440 -1.12 8.28 -22.51
CA ASP A 440 -0.67 7.33 -21.47
C ASP A 440 0.12 6.20 -22.13
N GLU A 441 1.33 5.92 -21.65
CA GLU A 441 2.27 4.95 -22.21
C GLU A 441 2.47 5.07 -23.73
N PRO A 442 3.07 6.19 -24.21
CA PRO A 442 3.28 6.44 -25.64
C PRO A 442 4.05 5.31 -26.31
N THR A 443 3.76 5.06 -27.59
CA THR A 443 4.38 3.95 -28.35
C THR A 443 5.05 4.39 -29.66
N SER A 444 4.77 5.62 -30.11
CA SER A 444 5.25 6.18 -31.38
C SER A 444 5.76 7.60 -31.24
N ASP A 445 6.51 8.07 -32.23
CA ASP A 445 7.05 9.44 -32.26
C ASP A 445 5.96 10.49 -32.31
N ALA A 446 4.83 10.19 -32.96
CA ALA A 446 3.65 11.05 -32.96
C ALA A 446 3.06 11.22 -31.55
N ASP A 447 3.05 10.17 -30.74
CA ASP A 447 2.58 10.25 -29.35
C ASP A 447 3.50 11.14 -28.50
N TYR A 448 4.83 11.04 -28.68
CA TYR A 448 5.78 11.91 -27.99
C TYR A 448 5.71 13.37 -28.49
N ALA A 449 5.49 13.61 -29.78
CA ALA A 449 5.27 14.95 -30.32
C ALA A 449 4.00 15.58 -29.74
N ALA A 450 2.93 14.79 -29.58
CA ALA A 450 1.73 15.19 -28.87
C ALA A 450 2.05 15.58 -27.42
N LEU A 451 2.71 14.71 -26.64
CA LEU A 451 3.08 15.04 -25.25
C LEU A 451 3.94 16.31 -25.15
N ARG A 452 4.92 16.50 -26.05
CA ARG A 452 5.71 17.73 -26.10
C ARG A 452 4.84 18.96 -26.29
N TYR A 453 3.89 18.92 -27.23
CA TYR A 453 3.00 20.05 -27.50
C TYR A 453 2.26 20.54 -26.24
N TRP A 454 1.67 19.63 -25.45
CA TRP A 454 0.98 20.02 -24.21
C TRP A 454 1.94 20.43 -23.08
N GLY A 455 3.14 19.85 -23.04
CA GLY A 455 4.21 20.30 -22.15
C GLY A 455 4.66 21.74 -22.45
N GLU A 456 4.85 22.08 -23.74
CA GLU A 456 5.18 23.43 -24.19
C GLU A 456 4.05 24.43 -23.88
N LEU A 457 2.79 24.06 -24.09
CA LEU A 457 1.66 24.91 -23.68
C LEU A 457 1.65 25.19 -22.18
N THR A 458 1.93 24.17 -21.37
CA THR A 458 2.02 24.31 -19.91
C THR A 458 3.15 25.27 -19.53
N ARG A 459 4.31 25.17 -20.17
CA ARG A 459 5.44 26.11 -19.99
C ARG A 459 5.10 27.53 -20.44
N GLN A 460 4.44 27.69 -21.58
CA GLN A 460 3.98 29.00 -22.06
C GLN A 460 2.95 29.65 -21.12
N ALA A 461 2.11 28.85 -20.47
CA ALA A 461 1.12 29.35 -19.53
C ALA A 461 1.73 29.75 -18.19
N LEU A 462 2.56 28.89 -17.61
CA LEU A 462 2.97 28.97 -16.21
C LEU A 462 4.45 29.36 -16.02
N GLY A 463 5.21 29.50 -17.11
CA GLY A 463 6.65 29.67 -17.05
C GLY A 463 7.38 28.36 -16.69
N PRO A 464 8.70 28.44 -16.49
CA PRO A 464 9.50 27.29 -16.04
C PRO A 464 9.10 26.87 -14.61
N ARG A 465 9.42 25.64 -14.22
CA ARG A 465 8.93 25.04 -12.96
C ARG A 465 9.37 25.83 -11.72
N GLU A 466 10.60 26.29 -11.73
CA GLU A 466 11.27 26.98 -10.63
C GLU A 466 10.70 28.38 -10.38
N SER A 467 10.01 28.97 -11.36
CA SER A 467 9.34 30.26 -11.19
C SER A 467 7.92 30.14 -10.62
N ARG A 468 7.38 28.91 -10.48
CA ARG A 468 5.99 28.69 -10.05
C ARG A 468 5.91 28.67 -8.52
N LYS A 469 5.06 29.52 -7.95
CA LYS A 469 4.78 29.52 -6.50
C LYS A 469 3.94 28.32 -6.07
N VAL A 470 2.99 27.91 -6.91
CA VAL A 470 2.22 26.69 -6.74
C VAL A 470 2.85 25.57 -7.58
N LYS A 471 2.96 24.36 -7.02
CA LYS A 471 3.59 23.21 -7.66
C LYS A 471 2.69 22.56 -8.73
N PHE A 472 2.33 23.32 -9.76
CA PHE A 472 1.72 22.74 -10.97
C PHE A 472 2.78 21.98 -11.75
N VAL A 473 2.52 20.70 -12.02
CA VAL A 473 3.45 19.81 -12.73
C VAL A 473 2.78 19.19 -13.94
N TYR A 474 3.50 19.15 -15.05
CA TYR A 474 3.13 18.29 -16.18
C TYR A 474 3.67 16.88 -15.96
N ARG A 475 2.76 15.93 -15.72
CA ARG A 475 3.06 14.51 -15.51
C ARG A 475 2.85 13.71 -16.79
N VAL A 476 3.77 12.79 -17.08
CA VAL A 476 3.65 11.81 -18.16
C VAL A 476 3.96 10.40 -17.66
N ASP A 477 3.19 9.42 -18.12
CA ASP A 477 3.37 8.00 -17.79
C ASP A 477 3.99 7.27 -18.99
N ILE A 478 5.13 6.62 -18.78
CA ILE A 478 5.98 6.08 -19.85
C ILE A 478 6.12 4.56 -19.71
N GLY A 479 5.51 3.83 -20.64
CA GLY A 479 5.66 2.39 -20.80
C GLY A 479 6.75 1.94 -21.79
N THR A 480 7.20 2.83 -22.69
CA THR A 480 8.23 2.53 -23.73
C THR A 480 9.46 3.44 -23.61
N PRO A 481 10.13 3.43 -22.46
CA PRO A 481 11.18 4.40 -22.17
C PRO A 481 12.37 4.44 -23.12
N GLN A 482 12.71 3.33 -23.76
CA GLN A 482 13.75 3.25 -24.78
C GLN A 482 13.48 4.14 -25.99
N ARG A 483 12.22 4.58 -26.20
CA ARG A 483 11.81 5.47 -27.29
C ARG A 483 11.77 6.94 -26.87
N MET A 484 11.91 7.25 -25.59
CA MET A 484 11.64 8.56 -25.02
C MET A 484 12.77 9.62 -25.16
N PRO A 485 14.07 9.28 -25.03
CA PRO A 485 15.13 10.28 -24.87
C PRO A 485 15.12 11.38 -25.95
N GLY A 486 15.25 12.64 -25.54
CA GLY A 486 15.27 13.81 -26.41
C GLY A 486 13.89 14.28 -26.90
N LYS A 487 12.82 13.51 -26.67
CA LYS A 487 11.49 13.79 -27.25
C LYS A 487 10.53 14.57 -26.36
N ILE A 488 10.82 14.69 -25.07
CA ILE A 488 9.97 15.42 -24.12
C ILE A 488 10.81 16.03 -22.98
N ASP A 489 12.08 16.29 -23.26
CA ASP A 489 13.04 16.90 -22.33
C ASP A 489 12.63 18.34 -22.04
N GLN A 490 12.91 18.83 -20.83
CA GLN A 490 12.67 20.20 -20.36
C GLN A 490 11.18 20.62 -20.24
N VAL A 491 10.26 19.94 -20.91
CA VAL A 491 8.82 20.26 -20.90
C VAL A 491 8.05 19.44 -19.86
N VAL A 492 8.59 18.31 -19.40
CA VAL A 492 8.00 17.46 -18.36
C VAL A 492 8.48 17.90 -16.99
N ASP A 493 7.61 17.79 -15.98
CA ASP A 493 7.94 18.05 -14.58
C ASP A 493 8.00 16.75 -13.77
N VAL A 494 7.06 15.84 -14.02
CA VAL A 494 7.01 14.52 -13.39
C VAL A 494 6.99 13.43 -14.44
N ARG A 495 7.94 12.52 -14.36
CA ARG A 495 8.09 11.42 -15.31
C ARG A 495 7.83 10.11 -14.58
N ASN A 496 6.66 9.52 -14.76
CA ASN A 496 6.28 8.28 -14.12
C ASN A 496 6.61 7.09 -15.03
N ILE A 497 7.57 6.29 -14.62
CA ILE A 497 8.21 5.28 -15.46
C ILE A 497 7.75 3.87 -15.09
N ASN A 498 7.47 3.05 -16.10
CA ASN A 498 7.20 1.64 -15.88
C ASN A 498 8.44 0.94 -15.34
N TYR A 499 8.33 0.43 -14.12
CA TYR A 499 9.33 -0.33 -13.40
C TYR A 499 9.76 -1.61 -14.14
N GLU A 500 8.92 -2.23 -14.95
CA GLU A 500 9.31 -3.46 -15.65
C GLU A 500 10.28 -3.19 -16.81
N ALA A 501 10.38 -1.94 -17.26
CA ALA A 501 11.38 -1.53 -18.23
C ALA A 501 12.75 -1.26 -17.58
N TYR A 502 12.90 -1.42 -16.27
CA TYR A 502 14.10 -1.08 -15.51
C TYR A 502 15.40 -1.84 -15.88
N PRO A 503 15.38 -3.10 -16.41
CA PRO A 503 16.59 -3.71 -16.96
C PRO A 503 17.29 -2.85 -18.02
N GLN A 504 16.54 -1.96 -18.68
CA GLN A 504 17.04 -1.02 -19.67
C GLN A 504 17.44 0.33 -19.04
N PHE A 505 16.85 0.73 -17.90
CA PHE A 505 17.05 2.05 -17.28
C PHE A 505 18.22 2.18 -16.32
N GLY A 506 18.35 1.24 -15.37
CA GLY A 506 19.28 1.41 -14.25
C GLY A 506 20.74 1.53 -14.71
N PHE A 507 21.09 0.89 -15.84
CA PHE A 507 22.45 0.88 -16.36
C PHE A 507 22.65 1.84 -17.55
N PHE A 508 21.78 1.79 -18.58
CA PHE A 508 22.00 2.56 -19.82
C PHE A 508 21.55 4.02 -19.75
N TRP A 509 20.59 4.35 -18.88
CA TRP A 509 19.97 5.68 -18.86
C TRP A 509 20.21 6.44 -17.55
N SER A 510 21.14 5.97 -16.72
CA SER A 510 21.43 6.60 -15.43
C SER A 510 21.96 8.04 -15.59
N ASP A 511 22.81 8.29 -16.59
CA ASP A 511 23.29 9.64 -16.93
C ASP A 511 22.17 10.53 -17.45
N TYR A 512 21.36 10.01 -18.39
CA TYR A 512 20.22 10.74 -18.93
C TYR A 512 19.24 11.14 -17.81
N ARG A 513 18.91 10.19 -16.93
CA ARG A 513 18.06 10.45 -15.77
C ARG A 513 18.66 11.51 -14.86
N ARG A 514 19.95 11.39 -14.51
CA ARG A 514 20.66 12.40 -13.69
C ARG A 514 20.61 13.78 -14.33
N GLN A 515 20.79 13.87 -15.65
CA GLN A 515 20.70 15.12 -16.39
C GLN A 515 19.29 15.74 -16.28
N GLN A 516 18.23 14.94 -16.46
CA GLN A 516 16.87 15.44 -16.33
C GLN A 516 16.52 15.83 -14.88
N GLN A 517 16.99 15.06 -13.88
CA GLN A 517 16.82 15.41 -12.46
C GLN A 517 17.57 16.70 -12.10
N ALA A 518 18.79 16.89 -12.63
CA ALA A 518 19.55 18.14 -12.45
C ALA A 518 18.83 19.34 -13.09
N ALA A 519 18.05 19.12 -14.15
CA ALA A 519 17.17 20.14 -14.72
C ALA A 519 15.88 20.37 -13.91
N GLY A 520 15.67 19.66 -12.80
CA GLY A 520 14.52 19.79 -11.90
C GLY A 520 13.35 18.85 -12.20
N GLU A 521 13.50 17.83 -13.07
CA GLU A 521 12.46 16.81 -13.26
C GLU A 521 12.42 15.81 -12.09
N THR A 522 11.22 15.45 -11.64
CA THR A 522 11.05 14.35 -10.69
C THR A 522 10.69 13.06 -11.42
N TRP A 523 11.32 11.95 -11.05
CA TRP A 523 11.10 10.65 -11.67
C TRP A 523 10.36 9.74 -10.69
N TRP A 524 9.17 9.31 -11.09
CA TRP A 524 8.33 8.37 -10.36
C TRP A 524 8.43 6.99 -10.99
N VAL A 525 7.95 5.97 -10.29
CA VAL A 525 7.85 4.62 -10.85
C VAL A 525 6.45 4.05 -10.64
N TYR A 526 5.98 3.25 -11.59
CA TYR A 526 4.78 2.44 -11.47
C TYR A 526 5.02 1.02 -12.00
N ALA A 527 4.11 0.09 -11.76
CA ALA A 527 4.22 -1.28 -12.25
C ALA A 527 3.27 -1.53 -13.41
N ALA A 528 3.69 -2.30 -14.42
CA ALA A 528 2.80 -2.73 -15.51
C ALA A 528 1.78 -3.78 -15.02
N ASP A 529 0.59 -3.80 -15.63
CA ASP A 529 -0.36 -4.91 -15.46
C ASP A 529 -0.02 -6.04 -16.45
N ARG A 530 1.05 -6.79 -16.19
CA ARG A 530 1.29 -8.06 -16.89
C ARG A 530 0.73 -9.19 -16.04
N GLY A 531 -0.18 -9.99 -16.62
CA GLY A 531 -1.03 -10.98 -15.94
C GLY A 531 -0.31 -12.08 -15.13
N ASN A 532 1.02 -12.18 -15.21
CA ASN A 532 1.86 -13.09 -14.45
C ASN A 532 2.73 -12.39 -13.36
N GLN A 533 2.66 -11.06 -13.23
CA GLN A 533 3.58 -10.22 -12.45
C GLN A 533 2.86 -9.19 -11.56
N ARG A 534 1.79 -9.61 -10.88
CA ARG A 534 0.99 -8.74 -10.01
C ARG A 534 1.57 -8.69 -8.60
N TRP A 535 2.65 -7.92 -8.39
CA TRP A 535 3.43 -7.93 -7.15
C TRP A 535 2.77 -7.33 -5.89
N ALA A 536 1.44 -7.37 -5.79
CA ALA A 536 0.67 -6.96 -4.61
C ALA A 536 -0.66 -7.73 -4.50
N ARG A 537 -0.77 -8.97 -5.01
CA ARG A 537 -2.00 -9.76 -4.85
C ARG A 537 -2.23 -10.15 -3.39
N ILE A 538 -3.49 -10.32 -3.02
CA ILE A 538 -3.88 -10.82 -1.68
C ILE A 538 -3.31 -12.22 -1.40
N ASP A 539 -3.16 -13.08 -2.41
CA ASP A 539 -2.62 -14.44 -2.24
C ASP A 539 -1.09 -14.50 -2.20
N TRP A 540 -0.42 -13.34 -2.19
CA TRP A 540 1.03 -13.24 -2.11
C TRP A 540 1.52 -12.96 -0.69
N SER A 541 2.80 -13.22 -0.42
CA SER A 541 3.41 -12.84 0.87
C SER A 541 3.21 -11.35 1.15
N MET A 542 3.07 -11.03 2.43
CA MET A 542 3.04 -9.64 2.93
C MET A 542 4.26 -8.83 2.49
N ALA A 543 5.41 -9.48 2.27
CA ALA A 543 6.60 -8.83 1.75
C ALA A 543 6.36 -8.12 0.42
N SER A 544 5.53 -8.68 -0.45
CA SER A 544 5.21 -8.06 -1.73
C SER A 544 4.63 -6.64 -1.60
N ALA A 545 3.89 -6.36 -0.53
CA ALA A 545 3.28 -5.04 -0.31
C ALA A 545 4.29 -4.00 0.21
N PHE A 546 5.15 -4.35 1.18
CA PHE A 546 6.12 -3.38 1.72
C PHE A 546 7.34 -3.17 0.82
N LEU A 547 7.69 -4.15 -0.04
CA LEU A 547 8.81 -4.04 -0.98
C LEU A 547 8.63 -2.93 -2.01
N TRP A 548 7.40 -2.48 -2.25
CA TRP A 548 7.16 -1.32 -3.09
C TRP A 548 7.74 -0.04 -2.52
N ALA A 549 7.73 0.11 -1.20
CA ALA A 549 8.41 1.23 -0.55
C ALA A 549 9.93 1.06 -0.57
N TRP A 550 10.44 -0.16 -0.32
CA TRP A 550 11.89 -0.42 -0.34
C TRP A 550 12.51 -0.20 -1.72
N ALA A 551 11.79 -0.59 -2.78
CA ALA A 551 12.19 -0.34 -4.15
C ALA A 551 12.39 1.17 -4.41
N MET A 552 11.62 2.05 -3.76
CA MET A 552 11.76 3.49 -3.97
C MET A 552 13.16 4.00 -3.61
N TRP A 553 13.77 3.43 -2.57
CA TRP A 553 15.13 3.77 -2.15
C TRP A 553 16.17 3.35 -3.19
N ASP A 554 16.14 2.09 -3.62
CA ASP A 554 17.10 1.52 -4.59
C ASP A 554 16.98 2.19 -5.96
N LEU A 555 15.75 2.53 -6.36
CA LEU A 555 15.46 3.21 -7.62
C LEU A 555 15.64 4.74 -7.52
N ASP A 556 15.98 5.26 -6.34
CA ASP A 556 16.15 6.70 -6.07
C ASP A 556 14.92 7.54 -6.48
N THR A 557 13.71 7.01 -6.26
CA THR A 557 12.45 7.68 -6.60
C THR A 557 11.71 8.13 -5.35
N PRO A 558 11.16 9.36 -5.31
CA PRO A 558 10.37 9.82 -4.19
C PRO A 558 8.94 9.26 -4.19
N VAL A 559 8.45 8.73 -5.32
CA VAL A 559 7.06 8.26 -5.44
C VAL A 559 6.96 6.95 -6.21
N ASN A 560 6.12 6.03 -5.69
CA ASN A 560 5.66 4.85 -6.40
C ASN A 560 4.15 4.94 -6.64
N CYS A 561 3.71 4.78 -7.89
CA CYS A 561 2.30 4.85 -8.27
C CYS A 561 1.65 3.46 -8.33
N LYS A 562 0.52 3.34 -7.63
CA LYS A 562 -0.41 2.21 -7.64
C LYS A 562 -1.65 2.57 -8.43
N TRP A 563 -1.73 2.01 -9.63
CA TRP A 563 -2.91 2.15 -10.46
C TRP A 563 -4.14 1.50 -9.82
N ALA A 564 -5.26 2.21 -9.88
CA ALA A 564 -6.60 1.75 -9.55
C ALA A 564 -6.78 1.21 -8.11
N SER A 565 -6.23 1.90 -7.11
CA SER A 565 -6.14 1.47 -5.69
C SER A 565 -7.48 1.18 -4.98
N LEU A 566 -8.61 1.55 -5.58
CA LEU A 566 -9.99 1.30 -5.11
C LEU A 566 -10.82 0.47 -6.11
N LEU A 567 -10.19 -0.15 -7.11
CA LEU A 567 -10.91 -0.92 -8.11
C LEU A 567 -11.19 -2.31 -7.56
N TRP A 568 -12.45 -2.54 -7.17
CA TRP A 568 -12.97 -3.80 -6.66
C TRP A 568 -14.16 -4.28 -7.51
N ASN A 569 -14.59 -5.53 -7.32
CA ASN A 569 -15.83 -6.02 -7.92
C ASN A 569 -17.03 -5.20 -7.39
N PRO A 570 -17.78 -4.45 -8.23
CA PRO A 570 -18.87 -3.62 -7.77
C PRO A 570 -20.09 -4.42 -7.30
N ALA A 571 -20.21 -5.69 -7.70
CA ALA A 571 -21.31 -6.55 -7.26
C ALA A 571 -21.08 -7.06 -5.82
N ASP A 572 -19.92 -7.65 -5.56
CA ASP A 572 -19.53 -8.08 -4.21
C ASP A 572 -17.99 -8.10 -4.06
N PRO A 573 -17.41 -7.03 -3.48
CA PRO A 573 -15.96 -6.91 -3.34
C PRO A 573 -15.38 -7.82 -2.26
N ILE A 574 -16.22 -8.43 -1.42
CA ILE A 574 -15.81 -9.24 -0.28
C ILE A 574 -15.89 -10.73 -0.60
N ARG A 575 -17.03 -11.20 -1.12
CA ARG A 575 -17.26 -12.62 -1.42
C ARG A 575 -16.88 -12.99 -2.85
N SER A 576 -16.86 -12.02 -3.76
CA SER A 576 -16.50 -12.22 -5.17
C SER A 576 -15.43 -11.21 -5.62
N PRO A 577 -14.29 -11.10 -4.93
CA PRO A 577 -13.30 -10.05 -5.19
C PRO A 577 -12.73 -10.04 -6.60
N GLY A 578 -12.74 -11.17 -7.31
CA GLY A 578 -12.13 -11.32 -8.63
C GLY A 578 -10.61 -11.43 -8.54
N VAL A 579 -10.03 -12.25 -9.39
CA VAL A 579 -8.56 -12.45 -9.46
C VAL A 579 -7.85 -11.26 -10.16
N GLN A 580 -8.57 -10.46 -10.96
CA GLN A 580 -8.00 -9.25 -11.56
C GLN A 580 -7.75 -8.14 -10.54
N TRP A 581 -8.59 -8.00 -9.52
CA TRP A 581 -8.58 -6.82 -8.66
C TRP A 581 -7.94 -7.03 -7.29
N ASN A 582 -7.57 -8.27 -6.98
CA ASN A 582 -6.89 -8.59 -5.74
C ASN A 582 -5.51 -7.91 -5.60
N TYR A 583 -4.90 -7.38 -6.69
CA TYR A 583 -3.69 -6.58 -6.58
C TYR A 583 -3.95 -5.07 -6.45
N CYS A 584 -5.06 -4.59 -7.02
CA CYS A 584 -5.43 -3.18 -7.06
C CYS A 584 -6.01 -2.68 -5.74
N ALA A 585 -6.93 -3.42 -5.11
CA ALA A 585 -7.62 -2.91 -3.93
C ALA A 585 -6.70 -2.83 -2.69
N TYR A 586 -6.59 -1.65 -2.07
CA TYR A 586 -5.93 -1.44 -0.77
C TYR A 586 -6.90 -1.03 0.34
N ALA A 587 -8.12 -0.65 -0.03
CA ALA A 587 -9.21 -0.33 0.88
C ALA A 587 -10.52 -0.94 0.36
N TYR A 588 -11.44 -1.25 1.26
CA TYR A 588 -12.67 -1.98 0.97
C TYR A 588 -13.88 -1.25 1.55
N PRO A 589 -15.08 -1.37 0.93
CA PRO A 589 -16.29 -0.81 1.51
C PRO A 589 -16.69 -1.57 2.79
N GLY A 590 -17.05 -0.82 3.83
CA GLY A 590 -17.44 -1.35 5.14
C GLY A 590 -18.90 -1.80 5.26
N ARG A 591 -19.76 -1.49 4.29
CA ARG A 591 -21.21 -1.79 4.35
C ARG A 591 -21.52 -3.27 4.67
N PRO A 592 -20.79 -4.27 4.12
CA PRO A 592 -20.99 -5.68 4.47
C PRO A 592 -20.76 -6.01 5.94
N PHE A 593 -20.10 -5.11 6.68
CA PHE A 593 -19.78 -5.24 8.10
C PHE A 593 -20.58 -4.29 9.00
N GLY A 594 -21.53 -3.54 8.44
CA GLY A 594 -22.34 -2.57 9.19
C GLY A 594 -21.70 -1.20 9.36
N PHE A 595 -20.75 -0.82 8.50
CA PHE A 595 -20.06 0.48 8.55
C PHE A 595 -20.13 1.23 7.22
N ASP A 596 -20.63 2.47 7.22
CA ASP A 596 -20.70 3.28 6.00
C ASP A 596 -19.42 4.11 5.82
N GLY A 597 -18.37 3.45 5.33
CA GLY A 597 -17.05 4.03 5.09
C GLY A 597 -16.03 2.98 4.66
N PRO A 598 -14.75 3.36 4.54
CA PRO A 598 -13.70 2.46 4.09
C PRO A 598 -13.09 1.65 5.22
N LEU A 599 -12.67 0.42 4.91
CA LEU A 599 -11.89 -0.46 5.78
C LEU A 599 -10.49 -0.67 5.18
N PRO A 600 -9.42 -0.65 5.99
CA PRO A 600 -8.08 -0.92 5.48
C PRO A 600 -7.91 -2.38 5.08
N GLY A 601 -7.24 -2.59 3.95
CA GLY A 601 -6.68 -3.90 3.61
C GLY A 601 -5.39 -4.19 4.37
N LEU A 602 -5.07 -5.46 4.51
CA LEU A 602 -3.82 -5.93 5.12
C LEU A 602 -2.60 -5.44 4.32
N LYS A 603 -2.73 -5.36 2.99
CA LYS A 603 -1.70 -4.77 2.12
C LYS A 603 -1.45 -3.29 2.40
N LEU A 604 -2.47 -2.53 2.79
CA LEU A 604 -2.30 -1.12 3.16
C LEU A 604 -1.47 -0.98 4.44
N LYS A 605 -1.68 -1.89 5.42
CA LYS A 605 -0.83 -1.95 6.63
C LYS A 605 0.61 -2.30 6.31
N ALA A 606 0.84 -3.30 5.45
CA ALA A 606 2.19 -3.63 4.99
C ALA A 606 2.84 -2.47 4.23
N THR A 607 2.08 -1.79 3.39
CA THR A 607 2.58 -0.61 2.64
C THR A 607 3.05 0.49 3.58
N ARG A 608 2.25 0.80 4.62
CA ARG A 608 2.63 1.75 5.68
C ARG A 608 3.93 1.32 6.38
N ARG A 609 4.03 0.04 6.75
CA ARG A 609 5.24 -0.54 7.36
C ARG A 609 6.48 -0.33 6.48
N GLY A 610 6.37 -0.60 5.18
CA GLY A 610 7.47 -0.38 4.24
C GLY A 610 7.90 1.10 4.15
N LEU A 611 6.95 2.02 4.17
CA LEU A 611 7.22 3.46 4.19
C LEU A 611 7.90 3.90 5.49
N GLU A 612 7.44 3.41 6.64
CA GLU A 612 8.07 3.65 7.95
C GLU A 612 9.53 3.17 7.98
N ASP A 613 9.82 1.99 7.44
CA ASP A 613 11.18 1.46 7.34
C ASP A 613 12.10 2.36 6.48
N MET A 614 11.57 2.95 5.39
CA MET A 614 12.34 3.87 4.55
C MET A 614 12.57 5.24 5.20
N GLU A 615 11.65 5.72 6.04
CA GLU A 615 11.86 6.95 6.81
C GLU A 615 13.01 6.79 7.82
N TYR A 616 13.23 5.61 8.40
CA TYR A 616 14.41 5.35 9.22
C TYR A 616 15.72 5.49 8.43
N LEU A 617 15.77 4.97 7.20
CA LEU A 617 16.93 5.13 6.31
C LEU A 617 17.12 6.60 5.92
N ALA A 618 16.04 7.33 5.66
CA ALA A 618 16.08 8.76 5.36
C ALA A 618 16.64 9.57 6.54
N LEU A 619 16.22 9.27 7.78
CA LEU A 619 16.76 9.88 8.99
C LEU A 619 18.26 9.62 9.13
N LEU A 620 18.72 8.41 8.85
CA LEU A 620 20.16 8.09 8.88
C LEU A 620 20.92 8.85 7.80
N ALA A 621 20.40 8.89 6.58
CA ALA A 621 21.03 9.62 5.48
C ALA A 621 21.10 11.13 5.76
N ALA A 622 20.05 11.70 6.36
CA ALA A 622 20.01 13.09 6.77
C ALA A 622 21.03 13.38 7.89
N LYS A 623 21.13 12.49 8.89
CA LYS A 623 22.12 12.59 9.96
C LYS A 623 23.56 12.58 9.42
N ASP A 624 23.83 11.73 8.43
CA ASP A 624 25.17 11.54 7.89
C ASP A 624 25.51 12.54 6.75
N GLY A 625 24.54 13.32 6.28
CA GLY A 625 24.67 14.12 5.05
C GLY A 625 24.93 13.26 3.79
N SER A 626 24.71 11.95 3.87
CA SER A 626 25.05 10.97 2.84
C SER A 626 24.21 9.69 2.98
N ARG A 627 23.81 9.11 1.85
CA ARG A 627 23.10 7.81 1.82
C ARG A 627 24.01 6.59 2.07
N ARG A 628 25.33 6.75 2.10
CA ARG A 628 26.29 5.62 2.06
C ARG A 628 26.03 4.56 3.13
N ARG A 629 25.80 4.96 4.39
CA ARG A 629 25.53 4.02 5.50
C ARG A 629 24.14 3.38 5.37
N ALA A 630 23.13 4.15 5.02
CA ALA A 630 21.78 3.65 4.76
C ALA A 630 21.76 2.64 3.61
N ASP A 631 22.42 2.93 2.49
CA ASP A 631 22.55 2.02 1.35
C ASP A 631 23.27 0.72 1.76
N ALA A 632 24.37 0.82 2.50
CA ALA A 632 25.12 -0.35 2.98
C ALA A 632 24.28 -1.27 3.89
N ILE A 633 23.38 -0.69 4.70
CA ILE A 633 22.46 -1.46 5.53
C ILE A 633 21.38 -2.13 4.68
N LEU A 634 20.72 -1.39 3.78
CA LEU A 634 19.67 -1.95 2.92
C LEU A 634 20.20 -3.10 2.05
N LEU A 635 21.41 -2.95 1.51
CA LEU A 635 22.09 -3.94 0.65
C LEU A 635 22.27 -5.33 1.30
N LYS A 636 22.22 -5.44 2.63
CA LYS A 636 22.26 -6.73 3.33
C LYS A 636 20.98 -7.54 3.16
N TYR A 637 19.85 -6.86 2.95
CA TYR A 637 18.51 -7.45 2.96
C TYR A 637 17.83 -7.37 1.60
N TYR A 638 18.11 -6.33 0.82
CA TYR A 638 17.40 -6.03 -0.41
C TYR A 638 18.31 -5.39 -1.45
N THR A 639 18.22 -5.87 -2.69
CA THR A 639 18.76 -5.17 -3.86
C THR A 639 18.05 -5.67 -5.12
N THR A 640 17.68 -4.74 -6.00
CA THR A 640 17.17 -5.08 -7.33
C THR A 640 18.29 -5.52 -8.28
N TRP A 641 19.56 -5.45 -7.90
CA TRP A 641 20.68 -5.91 -8.73
C TRP A 641 20.99 -7.40 -8.51
N ASP A 642 21.02 -8.19 -9.58
CA ASP A 642 21.58 -9.54 -9.54
C ASP A 642 23.09 -9.48 -9.81
N ARG A 643 23.89 -9.70 -8.76
CA ARG A 643 25.35 -9.72 -8.86
C ARG A 643 25.87 -10.87 -9.73
N ARG A 644 25.20 -12.03 -9.74
CA ARG A 644 25.63 -13.21 -10.51
C ARG A 644 25.29 -13.06 -11.99
N ALA A 645 24.05 -12.64 -12.27
CA ALA A 645 23.58 -12.46 -13.64
C ALA A 645 23.97 -11.10 -14.25
N ARG A 646 24.60 -10.21 -13.46
CA ARG A 646 25.02 -8.85 -13.86
C ARG A 646 23.88 -8.06 -14.53
N LYS A 647 22.66 -8.18 -14.00
CA LYS A 647 21.46 -7.53 -14.54
C LYS A 647 20.47 -7.13 -13.43
N PRO A 648 19.61 -6.13 -13.65
CA PRO A 648 18.51 -5.81 -12.73
C PRO A 648 17.47 -6.92 -12.66
N ARG A 649 16.76 -6.97 -11.53
CA ARG A 649 15.67 -7.89 -11.20
C ARG A 649 14.43 -7.10 -10.79
N PRO A 650 13.22 -7.58 -11.08
CA PRO A 650 12.01 -6.96 -10.56
C PRO A 650 12.00 -6.92 -9.02
N CYS A 651 11.45 -5.87 -8.40
CA CYS A 651 11.47 -5.65 -6.95
C CYS A 651 10.77 -6.79 -6.22
N GLY A 652 9.65 -7.26 -6.78
CA GLY A 652 8.94 -8.43 -6.29
C GLY A 652 9.60 -9.76 -6.64
N SER A 653 10.82 -9.79 -7.19
CA SER A 653 11.61 -11.04 -7.30
C SER A 653 12.75 -11.12 -6.28
N VAL A 654 12.95 -10.06 -5.49
CA VAL A 654 13.92 -10.05 -4.39
C VAL A 654 13.35 -10.88 -3.24
N ARG A 655 14.11 -11.84 -2.73
CA ARG A 655 13.68 -12.69 -1.60
C ARG A 655 13.94 -11.93 -0.30
N VAL A 656 12.88 -11.46 0.34
CA VAL A 656 12.92 -10.84 1.68
C VAL A 656 12.03 -11.65 2.62
N GLY A 657 12.61 -12.10 3.72
CA GLY A 657 11.94 -12.91 4.73
C GLY A 657 11.07 -12.09 5.69
N PRO A 658 10.17 -12.74 6.44
CA PRO A 658 9.31 -12.06 7.39
C PRO A 658 10.08 -11.38 8.53
N GLU A 659 11.29 -11.85 8.87
CA GLU A 659 12.12 -11.25 9.91
C GLU A 659 13.04 -10.12 9.40
N ASP A 660 13.29 -10.04 8.10
CA ASP A 660 14.28 -9.12 7.54
C ASP A 660 13.91 -7.63 7.73
N PRO A 661 12.64 -7.18 7.62
CA PRO A 661 12.28 -5.81 7.96
C PRO A 661 12.61 -5.42 9.40
N TYR A 662 12.54 -6.37 10.35
CA TYR A 662 12.90 -6.12 11.74
C TYR A 662 14.42 -6.01 11.93
N ARG A 663 15.18 -6.84 11.21
CA ARG A 663 16.65 -6.80 11.22
C ARG A 663 17.20 -5.54 10.56
N LEU A 664 16.63 -5.16 9.42
CA LEU A 664 16.90 -3.87 8.76
C LEU A 664 16.72 -2.74 9.76
N ARG A 665 15.55 -2.67 10.41
CA ARG A 665 15.25 -1.64 11.39
C ARG A 665 16.25 -1.64 12.55
N ALA A 666 16.58 -2.82 13.11
CA ALA A 666 17.55 -2.93 14.18
C ALA A 666 18.94 -2.39 13.78
N ASP A 667 19.41 -2.72 12.58
CA ASP A 667 20.68 -2.21 12.02
C ASP A 667 20.66 -0.68 11.85
N VAL A 668 19.57 -0.13 11.31
CA VAL A 668 19.44 1.33 11.11
C VAL A 668 19.37 2.05 12.44
N LEU A 669 18.65 1.51 13.43
CA LEU A 669 18.60 2.08 14.77
C LEU A 669 19.96 2.05 15.48
N ALA A 670 20.70 0.94 15.36
CA ALA A 670 22.06 0.86 15.87
C ALA A 670 22.96 1.91 15.20
N ALA A 671 22.83 2.10 13.88
CA ALA A 671 23.57 3.12 13.15
C ALA A 671 23.19 4.56 13.58
N LEU A 672 21.90 4.82 13.81
CA LEU A 672 21.40 6.11 14.30
C LEU A 672 21.88 6.43 15.72
N ALA A 673 22.18 5.43 16.55
CA ALA A 673 22.69 5.62 17.90
C ALA A 673 24.18 6.03 17.94
N VAL A 674 24.97 5.68 16.92
CA VAL A 674 26.40 6.06 16.84
C VAL A 674 26.53 7.53 16.45
N PRO A 675 27.32 8.36 17.18
CA PRO A 675 27.64 9.73 16.78
C PRO A 675 28.21 9.80 15.36
N GLN A 676 28.05 10.94 14.67
CA GLN A 676 28.68 11.13 13.37
C GLN A 676 30.20 10.97 13.54
N ALA A 677 30.81 10.05 12.79
CA ALA A 677 32.27 10.02 12.70
C ALA A 677 32.66 11.25 11.88
N GLU A 678 33.51 12.12 12.46
CA GLU A 678 34.03 13.34 11.82
C GLU A 678 34.74 13.06 10.50
#